data_AF-A0A8J5LIB5-F1
#
_entry.id   AF-A0A8J5LIB5-F1
#
_cell.length_a   1.000
_cell.length_b   1.000
_cell.length_c   1.000
_cell.angle_alpha   90.00
_cell.angle_beta   90.00
_cell.angle_gamma   90.00
#
_symmetry.space_group_name_H-M   'P 1'
#
loop_
_entity.id
_entity.type
_entity.pdbx_description
1 polymer ?
#
loop_
_entity_poly.entity_id
_entity_poly.type
_entity_poly.pdbx_seq_one_letter_code
_entity_poly.pdbx_strand_id
1 'polypeptide(L)'
;MEMANQTEAPPPRQPHPPSEAKKEGRDGWKASNWFGGAKPLPVFALFALVLLLTVLSGVHRVSFLDRFLAPPPEAEQKGSVDESLGGLLSLAFDEASCRSRFESAKLLKPLNHTPSPYLSEKLRSYEALHRKCGPNTELYRESIRQLNSNRSGGGPTECNYVVWLPQHGLGNRMISITSAFLYALLNDKVLLLFFPDYMNGLFCEPFPNTTWLLPSDFPIMHVTSIFDKDPNRYGNLLRDKILSNDMNITNASIPLPAYLYLHLVHNNNDYNRMFYCEDGQLLLRQFPWLLLRSNQYFVPALFLIPMFEQELGLLFPERTTVFHLLGRYLFHPSNAVWGYVTRYYQAYLANAEEILGVQIRTFAEVDLDKHSSYIMNCAISKNLLPSLDTKDAAVLSDTIRVKPKAVLVTSLKSEYFERIRDTYYRNATATGEVIGVYQPSHEEKQFTEKLDHNVKALAEIYLLSLSDSLITSQYSTFGSPQRFSRGQYPRTPPLLLPPSPTAGSHLCSSIAGGQPSITQPSPHLLHLFHGRHSMPRASPHAALDDTDTLPLLSSPSSSRVRSYEALHRKCGPNTKLYRESIRQLNSNRSGGGPRECNYMVWLPQHGLGNKMISITSAFLYALLNDKVLLLFFPDYMNDLFCEPFPNTTWLLPSGFPITHVTSIFDKDPNRYGNLLRDKILSNDMNITNASIPLLAYLYLHLVHNNNDYDRMFYCEDGQLLLRQFPWLLLRSNQYFVPALFLIPMFEQELGLLFPERTTVFHLLGRYLFHPSNAVWGYVTRCYQAYLANAEEILGVQIWTFAEVDLDKHSSYKMNCAISKNLLPSLDTKDAAALSDTIRVKPKAVLVTSLKSEYFERIRDMYYRNAMATGEVFDIYQPSHEEKQFTEKLDHNVKALAEIYLLSLSDSLITSQYSTFGYVAQGLGGIRPWLLVRPDDENLCLQSSTMEPCFHFPPSFECKSRRELDLGSVVPYLRHCEDEAGGIKLFY
;
A
#
# COMPACT_ATOMS: atom_id res chain seq x y z
N MET A 1 32.27 -17.38 -27.93
CA MET A 1 33.21 -17.59 -29.06
C MET A 1 33.27 -16.28 -29.82
N GLU A 2 34.48 -15.75 -30.02
CA GLU A 2 34.85 -14.38 -30.39
C GLU A 2 34.63 -13.97 -31.86
N MET A 3 34.45 -12.65 -32.06
CA MET A 3 34.90 -11.75 -33.16
C MET A 3 34.34 -11.94 -34.59
N ALA A 4 34.06 -10.93 -35.44
CA ALA A 4 34.31 -9.48 -35.46
C ALA A 4 33.47 -8.74 -36.56
N ASN A 5 33.40 -7.40 -36.42
CA ASN A 5 33.31 -6.31 -37.43
C ASN A 5 32.09 -6.16 -38.37
N GLN A 6 31.40 -5.01 -38.34
CA GLN A 6 31.76 -3.81 -39.13
C GLN A 6 30.87 -2.60 -38.78
N THR A 7 31.52 -1.44 -38.76
CA THR A 7 31.04 -0.06 -38.61
C THR A 7 30.43 0.51 -39.89
N GLU A 8 29.29 1.21 -39.81
CA GLU A 8 28.90 2.25 -40.78
C GLU A 8 28.19 3.42 -40.06
N ALA A 9 28.61 4.64 -40.39
CA ALA A 9 28.12 5.91 -39.85
C ALA A 9 27.12 6.57 -40.84
N PRO A 10 26.15 7.39 -40.37
CA PRO A 10 25.16 8.02 -41.25
C PRO A 10 25.65 9.36 -41.86
N PRO A 11 25.08 9.80 -43.00
CA PRO A 11 25.54 10.99 -43.73
C PRO A 11 25.01 12.32 -43.13
N PRO A 12 25.60 13.47 -43.49
CA PRO A 12 25.49 14.72 -42.74
C PRO A 12 24.28 15.57 -43.14
N ARG A 13 23.69 16.27 -42.15
CA ARG A 13 22.79 17.41 -42.39
C ARG A 13 23.60 18.71 -42.47
N GLN A 14 23.30 19.53 -43.47
CA GLN A 14 23.78 20.90 -43.61
C GLN A 14 22.59 21.88 -43.83
N PRO A 15 22.79 23.20 -43.62
CA PRO A 15 21.88 24.04 -42.81
C PRO A 15 21.13 25.18 -43.57
N HIS A 16 20.01 25.65 -42.98
CA HIS A 16 19.39 27.01 -42.87
C HIS A 16 19.54 28.09 -44.00
N PRO A 17 18.86 29.29 -44.01
CA PRO A 17 17.63 29.87 -43.40
C PRO A 17 16.79 30.71 -44.44
N PRO A 18 16.30 31.97 -44.21
CA PRO A 18 15.03 32.43 -43.58
C PRO A 18 14.13 33.37 -44.46
N SER A 19 13.07 33.92 -43.85
CA SER A 19 12.27 35.13 -44.22
C SER A 19 11.24 34.94 -45.37
N GLU A 20 10.10 35.64 -45.48
CA GLU A 20 9.62 36.89 -44.89
C GLU A 20 8.09 37.03 -45.15
N ALA A 21 7.46 37.97 -44.44
CA ALA A 21 6.02 38.28 -44.44
C ALA A 21 5.53 39.14 -45.63
N LYS A 22 4.22 39.07 -45.95
CA LYS A 22 3.27 40.23 -45.93
C LYS A 22 1.88 39.93 -46.55
N LYS A 23 0.84 40.31 -45.77
CA LYS A 23 -0.35 41.16 -46.07
C LYS A 23 -1.29 40.77 -47.25
N GLU A 24 -2.60 40.98 -47.24
CA GLU A 24 -3.56 41.72 -46.40
C GLU A 24 -4.97 41.21 -46.78
N GLY A 25 -5.93 41.25 -45.86
CA GLY A 25 -7.35 41.00 -46.17
C GLY A 25 -8.21 41.19 -44.93
N ARG A 26 -8.88 42.34 -44.86
CA ARG A 26 -9.67 42.89 -43.75
C ARG A 26 -11.11 42.35 -43.80
N ASP A 27 -11.85 42.56 -42.70
CA ASP A 27 -13.30 42.35 -42.47
C ASP A 27 -13.60 41.02 -41.74
N GLY A 28 -14.09 40.94 -40.50
CA GLY A 28 -14.83 41.87 -39.66
C GLY A 28 -16.22 41.30 -39.40
N TRP A 29 -16.41 40.34 -38.47
CA TRP A 29 -17.74 39.83 -38.13
C TRP A 29 -17.99 39.70 -36.63
N LYS A 30 -19.07 40.37 -36.24
CA LYS A 30 -19.70 40.48 -34.92
C LYS A 30 -20.52 39.23 -34.60
N ALA A 31 -20.74 39.04 -33.30
CA ALA A 31 -21.69 38.12 -32.70
C ALA A 31 -23.14 38.32 -33.19
N SER A 32 -23.85 37.21 -33.39
CA SER A 32 -25.32 37.09 -33.33
C SER A 32 -25.66 35.61 -33.06
N ASN A 33 -26.29 35.27 -31.93
CA ASN A 33 -27.73 35.25 -31.64
C ASN A 33 -28.54 34.24 -32.46
N TRP A 34 -28.67 33.01 -31.95
CA TRP A 34 -29.76 32.09 -32.30
C TRP A 34 -30.33 31.44 -31.03
N PHE A 35 -31.46 31.95 -30.55
CA PHE A 35 -32.44 31.17 -29.78
C PHE A 35 -33.84 31.69 -30.10
N GLY A 36 -34.65 30.81 -30.66
CA GLY A 36 -36.11 30.88 -30.76
C GLY A 36 -36.58 29.46 -31.12
N GLY A 37 -37.62 28.88 -30.55
CA GLY A 37 -38.50 29.29 -29.46
C GLY A 37 -39.52 28.16 -29.24
N ALA A 38 -40.09 28.05 -28.05
CA ALA A 38 -41.39 27.43 -27.79
C ALA A 38 -41.83 27.78 -26.36
N LYS A 39 -43.06 28.30 -26.20
CA LYS A 39 -43.72 28.55 -24.90
C LYS A 39 -44.33 27.26 -24.35
N PRO A 40 -44.64 27.19 -23.04
CA PRO A 40 -46.05 27.32 -22.66
C PRO A 40 -46.32 28.11 -21.35
N LEU A 41 -47.35 28.96 -21.38
CA LEU A 41 -48.16 29.32 -20.21
C LEU A 41 -49.01 28.08 -19.85
N PRO A 42 -48.91 27.48 -18.65
CA PRO A 42 -49.92 27.71 -17.61
C PRO A 42 -49.43 27.35 -16.18
N VAL A 43 -48.43 28.04 -15.62
CA VAL A 43 -47.97 27.79 -14.23
C VAL A 43 -48.19 29.01 -13.32
N PHE A 44 -48.13 30.23 -13.88
CA PHE A 44 -48.29 31.47 -13.12
C PHE A 44 -49.73 31.74 -12.65
N ALA A 45 -50.75 31.26 -13.38
CA ALA A 45 -52.15 31.45 -12.98
C ALA A 45 -52.53 30.58 -11.76
N LEU A 46 -51.89 29.42 -11.58
CA LEU A 46 -52.16 28.52 -10.45
C LEU A 46 -51.55 29.05 -9.15
N PHE A 47 -50.35 29.65 -9.22
CA PHE A 47 -49.67 30.23 -8.07
C PHE A 47 -50.37 31.48 -7.53
N ALA A 48 -50.92 32.31 -8.42
CA ALA A 48 -51.69 33.49 -8.03
C ALA A 48 -53.03 33.14 -7.37
N LEU A 49 -53.68 32.05 -7.79
CA LEU A 49 -54.96 31.60 -7.22
C LEU A 49 -54.78 30.99 -5.82
N VAL A 50 -53.67 30.26 -5.59
CA VAL A 50 -53.35 29.66 -4.27
C VAL A 50 -52.98 30.74 -3.25
N LEU A 51 -52.26 31.79 -3.67
CA LEU A 51 -51.95 32.93 -2.79
C LEU A 51 -53.18 33.78 -2.44
N LEU A 52 -54.18 33.85 -3.32
CA LEU A 52 -55.42 34.58 -3.03
C LEU A 52 -56.33 33.80 -2.07
N LEU A 53 -56.33 32.46 -2.13
CA LEU A 53 -57.14 31.60 -1.26
C LEU A 53 -56.57 31.45 0.15
N THR A 54 -55.25 31.58 0.33
CA THR A 54 -54.62 31.60 1.67
C THR A 54 -54.81 32.93 2.39
N VAL A 55 -54.95 34.05 1.66
CA VAL A 55 -55.20 35.38 2.26
C VAL A 55 -56.66 35.58 2.68
N LEU A 56 -57.62 34.85 2.07
CA LEU A 56 -59.06 35.00 2.37
C LEU A 56 -59.61 34.04 3.43
N SER A 57 -58.80 33.14 4.01
CA SER A 57 -59.25 32.18 5.04
C SER A 57 -58.68 32.46 6.44
N GLY A 58 -58.41 33.74 6.74
CA GLY A 58 -58.03 34.16 8.08
C GLY A 58 -59.22 34.26 9.04
N VAL A 59 -59.51 33.21 9.81
CA VAL A 59 -60.07 33.33 11.17
C VAL A 59 -59.58 32.15 12.02
N HIS A 60 -58.50 32.34 12.78
CA HIS A 60 -58.51 32.10 14.23
C HIS A 60 -57.16 32.42 14.90
N ARG A 61 -57.30 33.22 15.96
CA ARG A 61 -56.46 33.32 17.18
C ARG A 61 -55.13 34.05 17.11
N VAL A 62 -55.23 35.31 17.54
CA VAL A 62 -54.38 35.98 18.53
C VAL A 62 -53.80 34.99 19.56
N SER A 63 -52.51 34.64 19.41
CA SER A 63 -51.56 34.35 20.51
C SER A 63 -50.13 34.09 19.98
N PHE A 64 -49.62 34.90 19.04
CA PHE A 64 -48.32 34.63 18.39
C PHE A 64 -47.31 35.79 18.46
N LEU A 65 -47.71 36.97 18.92
CA LEU A 65 -46.84 38.16 18.88
C LEU A 65 -45.96 38.38 20.13
N ASP A 66 -46.17 37.65 21.23
CA ASP A 66 -45.25 37.68 22.39
C ASP A 66 -44.14 36.63 22.33
N ARG A 67 -44.00 35.90 21.20
CA ARG A 67 -42.92 34.91 21.00
C ARG A 67 -41.87 35.36 19.97
N PHE A 68 -41.93 36.61 19.48
CA PHE A 68 -40.94 37.19 18.55
C PHE A 68 -40.00 38.23 19.17
N LEU A 69 -40.08 38.46 20.49
CA LEU A 69 -39.16 39.36 21.21
C LEU A 69 -38.36 38.67 22.32
N ALA A 70 -38.35 37.34 22.37
CA ALA A 70 -37.38 36.59 23.16
C ALA A 70 -36.25 36.09 22.24
N PRO A 71 -34.96 36.33 22.56
CA PRO A 71 -33.88 35.77 21.76
C PRO A 71 -33.97 34.24 21.75
N PRO A 72 -33.72 33.57 20.62
CA PRO A 72 -33.74 32.12 20.58
C PRO A 72 -32.61 31.57 21.46
N PRO A 73 -32.79 30.43 22.16
CA PRO A 73 -31.65 29.68 22.67
C PRO A 73 -30.79 29.30 21.47
N GLU A 74 -29.50 29.62 21.53
CA GLU A 74 -28.53 29.35 20.48
C GLU A 74 -28.71 27.92 19.97
N ALA A 75 -29.19 27.81 18.72
CA ALA A 75 -28.99 26.60 17.97
C ALA A 75 -27.47 26.41 17.89
N GLU A 76 -26.95 25.29 18.38
CA GLU A 76 -25.56 24.88 18.16
C GLU A 76 -25.29 24.91 16.66
N GLN A 77 -24.75 26.05 16.19
CA GLN A 77 -24.03 26.10 14.94
C GLN A 77 -22.89 25.11 15.10
N LYS A 78 -22.87 24.09 14.25
CA LYS A 78 -21.70 23.25 14.02
C LYS A 78 -20.54 24.19 13.70
N GLY A 79 -19.67 24.42 14.70
CA GLY A 79 -18.75 25.55 14.74
C GLY A 79 -17.90 25.67 13.49
N SER A 80 -17.79 26.89 12.94
CA SER A 80 -16.76 27.20 11.95
C SER A 80 -15.40 26.85 12.53
N VAL A 81 -14.63 26.00 11.85
CA VAL A 81 -13.25 25.65 12.26
C VAL A 81 -12.45 26.95 12.32
N ASP A 82 -11.85 27.25 13.47
CA ASP A 82 -11.04 28.46 13.65
C ASP A 82 -9.72 28.32 12.88
N GLU A 83 -9.67 28.94 11.70
CA GLU A 83 -8.50 28.97 10.81
C GLU A 83 -7.28 29.66 11.44
N SER A 84 -7.50 30.53 12.44
CA SER A 84 -6.43 31.21 13.17
C SER A 84 -5.81 30.34 14.27
N LEU A 85 -6.37 29.16 14.55
CA LEU A 85 -5.94 28.25 15.62
C LEU A 85 -5.89 28.95 17.00
N GLY A 86 -6.93 29.68 17.36
CA GLY A 86 -7.03 30.46 18.58
C GLY A 86 -6.16 31.73 18.57
N GLY A 87 -5.93 32.32 17.39
CA GLY A 87 -5.04 33.48 17.22
C GLY A 87 -3.55 33.14 17.18
N LEU A 88 -3.18 31.87 16.98
CA LEU A 88 -1.79 31.45 16.76
C LEU A 88 -1.28 31.88 15.38
N LEU A 89 -2.11 31.72 14.34
CA LEU A 89 -1.74 31.95 12.95
C LEU A 89 -2.18 33.33 12.45
N SER A 90 -1.39 33.88 11.52
CA SER A 90 -1.72 35.12 10.79
C SER A 90 -2.70 34.84 9.66
N LEU A 91 -3.75 35.67 9.55
CA LEU A 91 -4.66 35.67 8.39
C LEU A 91 -4.10 36.45 7.18
N ALA A 92 -2.85 36.91 7.25
CA ALA A 92 -2.21 37.71 6.19
C ALA A 92 -1.67 36.88 5.01
N PHE A 93 -1.78 35.54 5.05
CA PHE A 93 -1.30 34.67 3.99
C PHE A 93 -2.39 34.39 2.94
N ASP A 94 -1.97 34.25 1.69
CA ASP A 94 -2.82 33.75 0.61
C ASP A 94 -3.01 32.23 0.74
N GLU A 95 -4.27 31.77 0.73
CA GLU A 95 -4.62 30.35 0.94
C GLU A 95 -4.05 29.44 -0.17
N ALA A 96 -4.08 29.89 -1.42
CA ALA A 96 -3.59 29.11 -2.56
C ALA A 96 -2.06 28.91 -2.48
N SER A 97 -1.32 29.88 -1.94
CA SER A 97 0.14 29.80 -1.78
C SER A 97 0.61 28.73 -0.78
N CYS A 98 -0.20 28.43 0.25
CA CYS A 98 0.12 27.43 1.26
C CYS A 98 -1.15 26.85 1.90
N ARG A 99 -1.71 25.84 1.26
CA ARG A 99 -3.01 25.25 1.64
C ARG A 99 -2.98 24.59 3.00
N SER A 100 -1.87 23.94 3.34
CA SER A 100 -1.70 23.23 4.61
C SER A 100 -1.86 24.14 5.84
N ARG A 101 -1.61 25.44 5.71
CA ARG A 101 -1.79 26.43 6.77
C ARG A 101 -3.25 26.51 7.23
N PHE A 102 -4.19 26.40 6.30
CA PHE A 102 -5.62 26.57 6.55
C PHE A 102 -6.35 25.22 6.65
N GLU A 103 -5.92 24.23 5.87
CA GLU A 103 -6.59 22.92 5.79
C GLU A 103 -6.17 21.95 6.89
N SER A 104 -4.95 22.07 7.43
CA SER A 104 -4.50 21.15 8.49
C SER A 104 -5.39 21.20 9.73
N ALA A 105 -5.94 22.37 10.05
CA ALA A 105 -6.90 22.56 11.14
C ALA A 105 -8.21 21.76 10.95
N LYS A 106 -8.59 21.48 9.69
CA LYS A 106 -9.79 20.71 9.34
C LYS A 106 -9.59 19.20 9.50
N LEU A 107 -8.35 18.72 9.34
CA LEU A 107 -8.00 17.30 9.47
C LEU A 107 -7.52 16.92 10.87
N LEU A 108 -6.81 17.82 11.55
CA LEU A 108 -6.33 17.60 12.90
C LEU A 108 -7.49 17.66 13.89
N LYS A 109 -7.38 16.88 14.97
CA LYS A 109 -8.30 17.00 16.11
C LYS A 109 -8.28 18.44 16.67
N PRO A 110 -9.40 18.91 17.23
CA PRO A 110 -9.48 20.25 17.83
C PRO A 110 -8.36 20.52 18.83
N LEU A 111 -7.93 21.78 18.92
CA LEU A 111 -6.97 22.24 19.92
C LEU A 111 -7.57 22.06 21.32
N ASN A 112 -7.10 21.07 22.07
CA ASN A 112 -7.34 21.02 23.51
C ASN A 112 -6.51 22.05 24.28
N HIS A 113 -5.47 22.61 23.65
CA HIS A 113 -4.51 23.54 24.24
C HIS A 113 -4.43 24.83 23.42
N THR A 114 -5.07 25.90 23.88
CA THR A 114 -5.08 27.20 23.19
C THR A 114 -3.81 28.00 23.49
N PRO A 115 -3.30 28.80 22.52
CA PRO A 115 -2.18 29.71 22.79
C PRO A 115 -2.56 30.75 23.85
N SER A 116 -1.59 31.22 24.63
CA SER A 116 -1.84 32.36 25.53
C SER A 116 -1.96 33.65 24.70
N PRO A 117 -2.77 34.63 25.12
CA PRO A 117 -2.85 35.93 24.45
C PRO A 117 -1.47 36.60 24.33
N TYR A 118 -0.62 36.43 25.35
CA TYR A 118 0.74 36.95 25.38
C TYR A 118 1.63 36.29 24.31
N LEU A 119 1.51 34.97 24.11
CA LEU A 119 2.21 34.28 23.02
C LEU A 119 1.77 34.83 21.65
N SER A 120 0.46 34.96 21.41
CA SER A 120 -0.05 35.52 20.17
C SER A 120 0.50 36.92 19.90
N GLU A 121 0.49 37.81 20.90
CA GLU A 121 1.05 39.16 20.81
C GLU A 121 2.57 39.14 20.54
N LYS A 122 3.33 38.29 21.25
CA LYS A 122 4.77 38.13 21.03
C LYS A 122 5.08 37.64 19.61
N LEU A 123 4.27 36.72 19.07
CA LEU A 123 4.40 36.24 17.69
C LEU A 123 4.09 37.37 16.68
N ARG A 124 3.04 38.18 16.89
CA ARG A 124 2.77 39.35 16.03
C ARG A 124 3.93 40.35 16.04
N SER A 125 4.49 40.60 17.22
CA SER A 125 5.65 41.49 17.40
C SER A 125 6.87 40.95 16.69
N TYR A 126 7.09 39.63 16.75
CA TYR A 126 8.15 38.96 16.01
C TYR A 126 7.96 39.05 14.48
N GLU A 127 6.74 38.86 13.97
CA GLU A 127 6.44 39.04 12.54
C GLU A 127 6.77 40.46 12.06
N ALA A 128 6.47 41.48 12.89
CA ALA A 128 6.83 42.87 12.60
C ALA A 128 8.35 43.10 12.60
N LEU A 129 9.07 42.52 13.59
CA LEU A 129 10.53 42.54 13.63
C LEU A 129 11.14 41.88 12.39
N HIS A 130 10.64 40.70 12.01
CA HIS A 130 11.13 39.96 10.85
C HIS A 130 10.83 40.70 9.53
N ARG A 131 9.69 41.39 9.42
CA ARG A 131 9.40 42.25 8.26
C ARG A 131 10.38 43.42 8.14
N LYS A 132 10.80 43.98 9.28
CA LYS A 132 11.72 45.12 9.35
C LYS A 132 13.18 44.72 9.11
N CYS A 133 13.61 43.60 9.66
CA CYS A 133 15.02 43.16 9.71
C CYS A 133 15.30 41.94 8.83
N GLY A 134 14.30 41.36 8.17
CA GLY A 134 14.46 40.15 7.36
C GLY A 134 15.26 40.38 6.08
N PRO A 135 15.53 39.32 5.31
CA PRO A 135 16.27 39.39 4.06
C PRO A 135 15.69 40.41 3.07
N ASN A 136 16.54 40.99 2.23
CA ASN A 136 16.21 42.01 1.22
C ASN A 136 15.77 43.39 1.75
N THR A 137 15.74 43.61 3.07
CA THR A 137 15.48 44.92 3.68
C THR A 137 16.75 45.80 3.70
N GLU A 138 16.58 47.11 3.85
CA GLU A 138 17.69 48.05 3.99
C GLU A 138 18.52 47.78 5.25
N LEU A 139 17.84 47.54 6.38
CA LEU A 139 18.50 47.22 7.65
C LEU A 139 19.27 45.90 7.59
N TYR A 140 18.75 44.88 6.92
CA TYR A 140 19.49 43.63 6.68
C TYR A 140 20.77 43.87 5.89
N ARG A 141 20.70 44.64 4.79
CA ARG A 141 21.90 44.98 3.99
C ARG A 141 22.94 45.72 4.81
N GLU A 142 22.51 46.60 5.70
CA GLU A 142 23.40 47.30 6.63
C GLU A 142 24.05 46.34 7.65
N SER A 143 23.27 45.43 8.24
CA SER A 143 23.81 44.37 9.12
C SER A 143 24.83 43.48 8.41
N ILE A 144 24.64 43.20 7.11
CA ILE A 144 25.58 42.44 6.27
C ILE A 144 26.87 43.24 5.99
N ARG A 145 26.78 44.55 5.73
CA ARG A 145 27.98 45.41 5.59
C ARG A 145 28.80 45.42 6.88
N GLN A 146 28.14 45.50 8.03
CA GLN A 146 28.80 45.43 9.33
C GLN A 146 29.48 44.08 9.55
N LEU A 147 28.80 42.97 9.23
CA LEU A 147 29.37 41.63 9.29
C LEU A 147 30.63 41.50 8.41
N ASN A 148 30.61 42.03 7.19
CA ASN A 148 31.76 42.04 6.26
C ASN A 148 32.93 42.89 6.74
N SER A 149 32.66 43.99 7.45
CA SER A 149 33.71 44.88 7.94
C SER A 149 34.55 44.26 9.06
N ASN A 150 34.11 43.12 9.62
CA ASN A 150 34.70 42.43 10.77
C ASN A 150 35.01 43.36 11.97
N ARG A 151 34.35 44.53 12.01
CA ARG A 151 34.46 45.51 13.09
C ARG A 151 33.60 45.03 14.24
N SER A 152 34.24 44.43 15.22
CA SER A 152 33.70 44.31 16.58
C SER A 152 33.66 45.70 17.20
N GLY A 153 32.48 46.17 17.61
CA GLY A 153 32.42 47.34 18.47
C GLY A 153 31.14 48.13 18.30
N GLY A 154 30.11 47.73 19.06
CA GLY A 154 28.89 48.53 19.22
C GLY A 154 27.86 47.90 20.16
N GLY A 155 27.94 46.59 20.42
CA GLY A 155 26.90 45.87 21.15
C GLY A 155 25.75 45.46 20.21
N PRO A 156 24.57 45.08 20.75
CA PRO A 156 23.43 44.72 19.93
C PRO A 156 23.02 45.88 19.02
N THR A 157 22.72 45.58 17.77
CA THR A 157 22.24 46.59 16.81
C THR A 157 20.71 46.60 16.78
N GLU A 158 20.13 47.48 15.96
CA GLU A 158 18.68 47.50 15.72
C GLU A 158 18.15 46.15 15.18
N CYS A 159 18.98 45.38 14.47
CA CYS A 159 18.64 44.05 13.94
C CYS A 159 19.69 43.02 14.36
N ASN A 160 19.29 42.03 15.15
CA ASN A 160 20.15 40.94 15.60
C ASN A 160 19.62 39.61 15.08
N TYR A 161 20.50 38.63 14.84
CA TYR A 161 20.19 37.43 14.07
C TYR A 161 20.70 36.15 14.75
N VAL A 162 19.91 35.09 14.58
CA VAL A 162 20.30 33.70 14.81
C VAL A 162 20.20 32.98 13.47
N VAL A 163 21.32 32.49 12.97
CA VAL A 163 21.40 31.68 11.75
C VAL A 163 21.45 30.21 12.16
N TRP A 164 20.39 29.46 11.88
CA TRP A 164 20.31 28.03 12.15
C TRP A 164 20.99 27.21 11.05
N LEU A 165 21.75 26.20 11.46
CA LEU A 165 22.51 25.32 10.57
C LEU A 165 22.01 23.86 10.67
N PRO A 166 21.80 23.18 9.53
CA PRO A 166 21.24 21.84 9.49
C PRO A 166 22.21 20.81 10.06
N GLN A 167 21.63 19.83 10.79
CA GLN A 167 22.37 18.73 11.37
C GLN A 167 21.47 17.48 11.49
N HIS A 168 22.03 16.30 11.17
CA HIS A 168 21.35 14.99 11.17
C HIS A 168 20.03 14.98 10.34
N GLY A 169 19.06 14.12 10.70
CA GLY A 169 17.83 13.87 9.92
C GLY A 169 16.71 14.88 10.13
N LEU A 170 15.66 14.81 9.31
CA LEU A 170 14.56 15.78 9.27
C LEU A 170 13.92 16.05 10.63
N GLY A 171 13.61 15.01 11.41
CA GLY A 171 13.06 15.17 12.76
C GLY A 171 13.96 15.97 13.71
N ASN A 172 15.28 15.72 13.67
CA ASN A 172 16.26 16.51 14.45
C ASN A 172 16.30 17.97 14.01
N ARG A 173 16.11 18.23 12.72
CA ARG A 173 16.09 19.59 12.17
C ARG A 173 14.84 20.35 12.62
N MET A 174 13.66 19.73 12.55
CA MET A 174 12.41 20.38 13.00
C MET A 174 12.45 20.74 14.49
N ILE A 175 12.89 19.82 15.35
CA ILE A 175 12.98 20.09 16.80
C ILE A 175 14.05 21.15 17.13
N SER A 176 15.16 21.20 16.40
CA SER A 176 16.22 22.18 16.65
C SER A 176 15.91 23.56 16.05
N ILE A 177 15.20 23.63 14.91
CA ILE A 177 14.61 24.88 14.38
C ILE A 177 13.65 25.47 15.40
N THR A 178 12.75 24.65 15.97
CA THR A 178 11.80 25.10 16.99
C THR A 178 12.52 25.67 18.22
N SER A 179 13.58 24.99 18.66
CA SER A 179 14.38 25.43 19.81
C SER A 179 15.13 26.74 19.50
N ALA A 180 15.69 26.88 18.29
CA ALA A 180 16.35 28.09 17.84
C ALA A 180 15.37 29.26 17.66
N PHE A 181 14.15 29.00 17.21
CA PHE A 181 13.09 30.00 17.11
C PHE A 181 12.67 30.52 18.47
N LEU A 182 12.43 29.64 19.45
CA LEU A 182 12.13 30.07 20.81
C LEU A 182 13.29 30.89 21.40
N TYR A 183 14.53 30.45 21.17
CA TYR A 183 15.70 31.20 21.60
C TYR A 183 15.77 32.60 20.96
N ALA A 184 15.43 32.71 19.68
CA ALA A 184 15.36 33.98 18.95
C ALA A 184 14.24 34.89 19.51
N LEU A 185 13.06 34.32 19.83
CA LEU A 185 11.95 35.03 20.47
C LEU A 185 12.32 35.60 21.85
N LEU A 186 13.04 34.85 22.69
CA LEU A 186 13.45 35.27 24.04
C LEU A 186 14.54 36.36 24.05
N ASN A 187 15.19 36.59 22.91
CA ASN A 187 16.30 37.53 22.78
C ASN A 187 16.07 38.59 21.70
N ASP A 188 14.83 38.71 21.21
CA ASP A 188 14.41 39.64 20.15
C ASP A 188 15.37 39.63 18.94
N LYS A 189 15.75 38.43 18.49
CA LYS A 189 16.60 38.20 17.31
C LYS A 189 15.77 37.61 16.15
N VAL A 190 16.12 37.95 14.92
CA VAL A 190 15.57 37.36 13.68
C VAL A 190 16.19 35.97 13.45
N LEU A 191 15.36 34.98 13.15
CA LEU A 191 15.81 33.63 12.82
C LEU A 191 15.95 33.49 11.30
N LEU A 192 17.14 33.08 10.83
CA LEU A 192 17.38 32.73 9.44
C LEU A 192 17.86 31.28 9.33
N LEU A 193 17.37 30.52 8.36
CA LEU A 193 17.66 29.11 8.18
C LEU A 193 18.53 28.88 6.95
N PHE A 194 19.68 28.23 7.13
CA PHE A 194 20.42 27.70 5.99
C PHE A 194 19.76 26.42 5.49
N PHE A 195 19.10 26.48 4.33
CA PHE A 195 18.44 25.34 3.68
C PHE A 195 19.30 24.82 2.52
N PRO A 196 19.83 23.59 2.64
CA PRO A 196 20.46 22.90 1.52
C PRO A 196 19.40 22.45 0.50
N ASP A 197 19.83 22.13 -0.72
CA ASP A 197 18.95 21.74 -1.83
C ASP A 197 17.95 20.62 -1.46
N TYR A 198 18.36 19.68 -0.60
CA TYR A 198 17.51 18.58 -0.13
C TYR A 198 16.40 18.98 0.87
N MET A 199 16.33 20.26 1.28
CA MET A 199 15.26 20.83 2.11
C MET A 199 14.41 21.86 1.38
N ASN A 200 14.79 22.24 0.16
CA ASN A 200 14.07 23.24 -0.61
C ASN A 200 12.66 22.76 -0.93
N GLY A 201 11.67 23.63 -0.70
CA GLY A 201 10.26 23.33 -0.99
C GLY A 201 9.61 22.33 -0.05
N LEU A 202 10.19 22.01 1.13
CA LEU A 202 9.51 21.18 2.15
C LEU A 202 8.44 21.96 2.92
N PHE A 203 8.75 23.21 3.30
CA PHE A 203 7.90 24.04 4.14
C PHE A 203 7.52 25.35 3.44
N CYS A 204 6.33 25.86 3.75
CA CYS A 204 5.94 27.23 3.42
C CYS A 204 6.68 28.26 4.27
N GLU A 205 6.61 29.53 3.86
CA GLU A 205 7.08 30.64 4.68
C GLU A 205 6.22 30.80 5.94
N PRO A 206 6.80 30.83 7.15
CA PRO A 206 6.04 30.96 8.40
C PRO A 206 5.65 32.40 8.73
N PHE A 207 6.34 33.40 8.16
CA PHE A 207 6.15 34.82 8.49
C PHE A 207 5.58 35.62 7.31
N PRO A 208 4.56 36.50 7.50
CA PRO A 208 3.91 37.19 6.39
C PRO A 208 4.84 38.20 5.67
N ASN A 209 4.87 38.13 4.33
CA ASN A 209 5.60 39.05 3.44
C ASN A 209 7.12 39.13 3.68
N THR A 210 7.73 38.05 4.15
CA THR A 210 9.18 37.95 4.39
C THR A 210 9.62 36.49 4.26
N THR A 211 10.93 36.23 4.28
CA THR A 211 11.48 34.87 4.18
C THR A 211 12.43 34.57 5.33
N TRP A 212 12.23 33.44 5.99
CA TRP A 212 13.17 32.92 7.00
C TRP A 212 14.38 32.22 6.38
N LEU A 213 14.47 32.11 5.06
CA LEU A 213 15.59 31.46 4.39
C LEU A 213 16.80 32.39 4.34
N LEU A 214 17.98 31.84 4.65
CA LEU A 214 19.24 32.56 4.54
C LEU A 214 19.58 32.79 3.05
N PRO A 215 19.81 34.04 2.62
CA PRO A 215 20.20 34.35 1.24
C PRO A 215 21.49 33.64 0.80
N SER A 216 21.55 33.23 -0.47
CA SER A 216 22.70 32.52 -1.05
C SER A 216 23.98 33.36 -1.11
N ASP A 217 23.86 34.68 -1.07
CA ASP A 217 24.95 35.66 -1.06
C ASP A 217 25.44 36.01 0.36
N PHE A 218 25.01 35.26 1.38
CA PHE A 218 25.47 35.46 2.76
C PHE A 218 27.00 35.35 2.86
N PRO A 219 27.68 36.34 3.46
CA PRO A 219 29.12 36.55 3.27
C PRO A 219 30.04 35.57 4.01
N ILE A 220 29.49 34.77 4.94
CA ILE A 220 30.28 33.76 5.64
C ILE A 220 30.48 32.57 4.69
N MET A 221 31.52 32.68 3.85
CA MET A 221 32.03 31.61 3.00
C MET A 221 32.20 30.35 3.87
N HIS A 222 31.70 29.20 3.39
CA HIS A 222 31.77 27.89 4.06
C HIS A 222 30.69 27.53 5.10
N VAL A 223 29.48 28.10 5.04
CA VAL A 223 28.33 27.61 5.86
C VAL A 223 28.14 26.09 5.75
N THR A 224 28.54 25.48 4.63
CA THR A 224 28.53 24.03 4.36
C THR A 224 29.68 23.23 4.99
N SER A 225 30.78 23.87 5.44
CA SER A 225 31.95 23.21 6.05
C SER A 225 32.43 23.80 7.39
N ILE A 226 31.78 24.85 7.91
CA ILE A 226 32.02 25.44 9.23
C ILE A 226 31.44 24.52 10.29
N PHE A 227 32.16 23.57 10.91
CA PHE A 227 31.49 22.78 11.96
C PHE A 227 32.26 22.34 13.21
N ASP A 228 33.55 21.99 13.16
CA ASP A 228 34.29 21.61 14.39
C ASP A 228 35.48 22.50 14.73
N LYS A 229 36.12 23.08 13.71
CA LYS A 229 37.37 23.86 13.83
C LYS A 229 37.21 25.37 13.61
N ASP A 230 35.98 25.87 13.57
CA ASP A 230 35.74 27.30 13.41
C ASP A 230 36.41 28.09 14.56
N PRO A 231 37.22 29.12 14.26
CA PRO A 231 37.92 29.89 15.28
C PRO A 231 36.97 30.67 16.19
N ASN A 232 35.77 31.00 15.70
CA ASN A 232 34.76 31.78 16.42
C ASN A 232 33.76 30.90 17.21
N ARG A 233 34.12 29.63 17.44
CA ARG A 233 33.32 28.72 18.26
C ARG A 233 33.30 29.20 19.71
N TYR A 234 32.11 29.49 20.23
CA TYR A 234 31.90 30.02 21.58
C TYR A 234 32.64 29.24 22.67
N GLY A 235 32.47 27.91 22.70
CA GLY A 235 33.15 27.08 23.70
C GLY A 235 34.69 27.06 23.59
N ASN A 236 35.25 27.25 22.39
CA ASN A 236 36.71 27.35 22.22
C ASN A 236 37.22 28.70 22.72
N LEU A 237 36.53 29.79 22.39
CA LEU A 237 36.89 31.14 22.85
C LEU A 237 36.82 31.26 24.37
N LEU A 238 35.87 30.58 25.03
CA LEU A 238 35.82 30.47 26.49
C LEU A 238 36.98 29.65 27.05
N ARG A 239 37.24 28.46 26.48
CA ARG A 239 38.34 27.59 26.90
C ARG A 239 39.69 28.31 26.81
N ASP A 240 39.90 29.03 25.72
CA ASP A 240 41.14 29.73 25.41
C ASP A 240 41.22 31.11 26.11
N LYS A 241 40.23 31.44 26.95
CA LYS A 241 40.12 32.69 27.73
C LYS A 241 40.17 33.97 26.88
N ILE A 242 39.76 33.87 25.61
CA ILE A 242 39.56 35.01 24.71
C ILE A 242 38.26 35.72 25.08
N LEU A 243 37.24 34.95 25.48
CA LEU A 243 36.01 35.43 26.08
C LEU A 243 35.99 35.07 27.57
N SER A 244 35.47 35.98 28.39
CA SER A 244 35.16 35.75 29.80
C SER A 244 33.68 35.97 30.03
N ASN A 245 33.09 35.18 30.93
CA ASN A 245 31.68 35.29 31.32
C ASN A 245 31.43 36.41 32.33
N ASP A 246 32.46 37.11 32.80
CA ASP A 246 32.37 38.25 33.74
C ASP A 246 31.80 39.54 33.10
N MET A 247 31.13 39.42 31.96
CA MET A 247 30.43 40.47 31.20
C MET A 247 31.29 41.67 30.75
N ASN A 248 32.60 41.67 30.99
CA ASN A 248 33.44 42.84 30.72
C ASN A 248 34.20 42.70 29.38
N ILE A 249 33.49 42.94 28.27
CA ILE A 249 34.03 42.92 26.90
C ILE A 249 35.30 43.80 26.75
N THR A 250 35.46 44.84 27.57
CA THR A 250 36.61 45.75 27.49
C THR A 250 37.94 45.12 27.88
N ASN A 251 37.93 43.94 28.53
CA ASN A 251 39.13 43.19 28.89
C ASN A 251 39.51 42.11 27.87
N ALA A 252 38.81 42.03 26.72
CA ALA A 252 39.12 41.06 25.67
C ALA A 252 40.51 41.35 25.06
N SER A 253 41.37 40.34 25.05
CA SER A 253 42.77 40.43 24.58
C SER A 253 42.92 40.73 23.08
N ILE A 254 41.82 40.64 22.31
CA ILE A 254 41.75 40.70 20.83
C ILE A 254 40.40 41.35 20.44
N PRO A 255 40.28 42.09 19.31
CA PRO A 255 38.98 42.49 18.77
C PRO A 255 38.05 41.30 18.60
N LEU A 256 36.85 41.39 19.19
CA LEU A 256 35.85 40.32 19.18
C LEU A 256 35.44 39.92 17.75
N PRO A 257 34.94 38.70 17.53
CA PRO A 257 34.43 38.36 16.21
C PRO A 257 33.07 39.03 15.96
N ALA A 258 32.77 39.34 14.69
CA ALA A 258 31.48 39.90 14.29
C ALA A 258 30.31 38.90 14.44
N TYR A 259 30.62 37.61 14.61
CA TYR A 259 29.66 36.54 14.88
C TYR A 259 30.23 35.50 15.85
N LEU A 260 29.35 34.73 16.50
CA LEU A 260 29.74 33.55 17.28
C LEU A 260 29.11 32.29 16.72
N TYR A 261 29.88 31.20 16.69
CA TYR A 261 29.38 29.87 16.34
C TYR A 261 29.05 29.06 17.60
N LEU A 262 27.77 28.70 17.73
CA LEU A 262 27.21 27.91 18.82
C LEU A 262 27.09 26.44 18.39
N HIS A 263 27.97 25.61 18.93
CA HIS A 263 27.98 24.18 18.67
C HIS A 263 27.19 23.43 19.76
N LEU A 264 25.89 23.23 19.52
CA LEU A 264 24.94 22.60 20.44
C LEU A 264 24.51 21.20 19.95
N VAL A 265 25.42 20.49 19.30
CA VAL A 265 25.25 19.09 18.89
C VAL A 265 25.43 18.18 20.12
N HIS A 266 24.82 16.99 20.10
CA HIS A 266 24.82 16.01 21.20
C HIS A 266 26.18 15.69 21.84
N ASN A 267 27.28 15.82 21.09
CA ASN A 267 28.65 15.55 21.53
C ASN A 267 29.42 16.83 21.92
N ASN A 268 28.72 17.92 22.28
CA ASN A 268 29.34 19.16 22.71
C ASN A 268 30.16 18.99 24.01
N ASN A 269 31.15 19.87 24.19
CA ASN A 269 31.98 19.91 25.40
C ASN A 269 31.38 20.83 26.48
N ASP A 270 31.92 20.77 27.69
CA ASP A 270 31.41 21.54 28.84
C ASP A 270 31.45 23.06 28.63
N TYR A 271 32.45 23.59 27.90
CA TYR A 271 32.49 25.01 27.57
C TYR A 271 31.35 25.44 26.65
N ASN A 272 30.92 24.60 25.69
CA ASN A 272 29.74 24.91 24.88
C ASN A 272 28.44 24.80 25.70
N ARG A 273 28.43 24.03 26.80
CA ARG A 273 27.27 23.93 27.71
C ARG A 273 27.06 25.19 28.55
N MET A 274 28.02 26.10 28.61
CA MET A 274 27.83 27.44 29.19
C MET A 274 26.73 28.25 28.49
N PHE A 275 26.32 27.85 27.27
CA PHE A 275 25.11 28.34 26.64
C PHE A 275 23.86 28.19 27.55
N TYR A 276 23.80 27.16 28.40
CA TYR A 276 22.66 26.92 29.29
C TYR A 276 22.78 27.64 30.65
N CYS A 277 23.73 28.57 30.79
CA CYS A 277 23.93 29.36 32.01
C CYS A 277 23.58 30.83 31.78
N GLU A 278 23.09 31.50 32.82
CA GLU A 278 22.68 32.90 32.76
C GLU A 278 23.82 33.84 32.32
N ASP A 279 25.02 33.69 32.88
CA ASP A 279 26.19 34.50 32.49
C ASP A 279 26.54 34.34 31.00
N GLY A 280 26.44 33.10 30.49
CA GLY A 280 26.66 32.83 29.08
C GLY A 280 25.62 33.51 28.19
N GLN A 281 24.36 33.52 28.62
CA GLN A 281 23.27 34.20 27.91
C GLN A 281 23.42 35.71 27.87
N LEU A 282 23.84 36.34 28.98
CA LEU A 282 24.10 37.77 29.06
C LEU A 282 25.21 38.19 28.08
N LEU A 283 26.27 37.38 27.94
CA LEU A 283 27.32 37.58 26.94
C LEU A 283 26.79 37.42 25.51
N LEU A 284 26.04 36.34 25.23
CA LEU A 284 25.53 36.06 23.87
C LEU A 284 24.56 37.11 23.35
N ARG A 285 23.83 37.81 24.24
CA ARG A 285 22.96 38.94 23.87
C ARG A 285 23.72 40.08 23.18
N GLN A 286 24.99 40.28 23.53
CA GLN A 286 25.82 41.37 23.03
C GLN A 286 26.27 41.18 21.58
N PHE A 287 26.15 39.95 21.03
CA PHE A 287 26.53 39.64 19.66
C PHE A 287 25.35 39.78 18.70
N PRO A 288 25.49 40.57 17.62
CA PRO A 288 24.42 40.74 16.63
C PRO A 288 24.22 39.49 15.77
N TRP A 289 25.23 38.64 15.56
CA TRP A 289 25.13 37.43 14.73
C TRP A 289 25.52 36.17 15.52
N LEU A 290 24.59 35.22 15.61
CA LEU A 290 24.83 33.90 16.22
C LEU A 290 24.58 32.80 15.19
N LEU A 291 25.57 31.97 14.88
CA LEU A 291 25.43 30.80 14.02
C LEU A 291 25.19 29.58 14.91
N LEU A 292 23.98 29.02 14.90
CA LEU A 292 23.56 27.95 15.79
C LEU A 292 23.45 26.62 15.04
N ARG A 293 24.24 25.64 15.45
CA ARG A 293 24.08 24.24 15.01
C ARG A 293 23.61 23.37 16.16
N SER A 294 22.47 22.69 15.99
CA SER A 294 21.98 21.71 16.96
C SER A 294 21.19 20.59 16.30
N ASN A 295 21.19 19.43 16.95
CA ASN A 295 20.34 18.28 16.64
C ASN A 295 19.42 17.89 17.80
N GLN A 296 19.30 18.76 18.81
CA GLN A 296 18.55 18.51 20.04
C GLN A 296 17.33 19.43 20.15
N TYR A 297 16.31 18.94 20.87
CA TYR A 297 15.26 19.80 21.41
C TYR A 297 15.72 20.37 22.75
N PHE A 298 16.37 21.53 22.74
CA PHE A 298 17.01 22.10 23.93
C PHE A 298 16.12 23.06 24.72
N VAL A 299 14.85 23.22 24.34
CA VAL A 299 13.84 24.04 25.04
C VAL A 299 13.75 23.74 26.54
N PRO A 300 13.74 22.47 27.03
CA PRO A 300 13.66 22.20 28.46
C PRO A 300 14.80 22.85 29.26
N ALA A 301 15.99 22.98 28.66
CA ALA A 301 17.12 23.64 29.31
C ALA A 301 16.93 25.16 29.41
N LEU A 302 16.17 25.79 28.51
CA LEU A 302 15.87 27.23 28.59
C LEU A 302 15.01 27.59 29.80
N PHE A 303 14.10 26.69 30.22
CA PHE A 303 13.31 26.85 31.45
C PHE A 303 14.16 26.79 32.73
N LEU A 304 15.41 26.29 32.65
CA LEU A 304 16.33 26.23 33.78
C LEU A 304 17.20 27.49 33.89
N ILE A 305 17.11 28.41 32.92
CA ILE A 305 17.87 29.67 32.93
C ILE A 305 17.00 30.73 33.64
N PRO A 306 17.42 31.25 34.81
CA PRO A 306 16.58 32.13 35.64
C PRO A 306 16.01 33.34 34.88
N MET A 307 16.83 34.03 34.07
CA MET A 307 16.38 35.16 33.25
C MET A 307 15.26 34.86 32.24
N PHE A 308 15.04 33.60 31.84
CA PHE A 308 13.99 33.22 30.89
C PHE A 308 12.74 32.66 31.56
N GLU A 309 12.81 32.29 32.85
CA GLU A 309 11.72 31.58 33.53
C GLU A 309 10.40 32.35 33.49
N GLN A 310 10.43 33.65 33.83
CA GLN A 310 9.24 34.49 33.85
C GLN A 310 8.61 34.63 32.46
N GLU A 311 9.43 34.96 31.46
CA GLU A 311 8.96 35.15 30.07
C GLU A 311 8.37 33.86 29.52
N LEU A 312 9.04 32.72 29.73
CA LEU A 312 8.55 31.41 29.31
C LEU A 312 7.24 31.02 30.03
N GLY A 313 7.06 31.42 31.29
CA GLY A 313 5.82 31.21 32.04
C GLY A 313 4.63 32.00 31.49
N LEU A 314 4.86 33.19 30.93
CA LEU A 314 3.82 33.99 30.27
C LEU A 314 3.50 33.47 28.87
N LEU A 315 4.52 33.07 28.12
CA LEU A 315 4.36 32.51 26.77
C LEU A 315 3.68 31.14 26.82
N PHE A 316 4.06 30.29 27.78
CA PHE A 316 3.57 28.92 27.89
C PHE A 316 3.13 28.61 29.34
N PRO A 317 1.92 29.06 29.75
CA PRO A 317 1.36 28.71 31.05
C PRO A 317 1.32 27.19 31.27
N GLU A 318 1.01 26.45 30.20
CA GLU A 318 1.15 25.01 30.14
C GLU A 318 2.50 24.62 29.48
N ARG A 319 3.51 24.36 30.31
CA ARG A 319 4.90 24.09 29.86
C ARG A 319 5.04 22.90 28.90
N THR A 320 4.08 22.00 28.87
CA THR A 320 4.03 20.82 27.97
C THR A 320 3.62 21.17 26.53
N THR A 321 3.21 22.41 26.25
CA THR A 321 2.64 22.81 24.94
C THR A 321 3.63 23.48 23.99
N VAL A 322 4.87 23.73 24.41
CA VAL A 322 5.82 24.57 23.65
C VAL A 322 6.03 24.08 22.21
N PHE A 323 6.40 22.80 22.03
CA PHE A 323 6.58 22.24 20.68
C PHE A 323 5.25 22.12 19.93
N HIS A 324 4.14 21.84 20.63
CA HIS A 324 2.83 21.76 20.00
C HIS A 324 2.43 23.09 19.35
N LEU A 325 2.55 24.20 20.09
CA LEU A 325 2.17 25.53 19.61
C LEU A 325 3.18 26.08 18.60
N LEU A 326 4.47 26.06 18.92
CA LEU A 326 5.50 26.60 18.03
C LEU A 326 5.68 25.75 16.77
N GLY A 327 5.54 24.42 16.88
CA GLY A 327 5.60 23.52 15.72
C GLY A 327 4.45 23.79 14.75
N ARG A 328 3.22 23.97 15.24
CA ARG A 328 2.04 24.32 14.41
C ARG A 328 2.10 25.73 13.83
N TYR A 329 2.87 26.63 14.44
CA TYR A 329 3.10 27.97 13.92
C TYR A 329 4.17 28.00 12.82
N LEU A 330 5.25 27.22 12.98
CA LEU A 330 6.40 27.26 12.07
C LEU A 330 6.27 26.31 10.88
N PHE A 331 5.81 25.09 11.11
CA PHE A 331 5.87 24.04 10.09
C PHE A 331 4.53 23.93 9.38
N HIS A 332 4.50 24.42 8.15
CA HIS A 332 3.40 24.17 7.22
C HIS A 332 4.00 23.49 5.99
N PRO A 333 3.61 22.25 5.65
CA PRO A 333 4.11 21.57 4.47
C PRO A 333 3.80 22.38 3.23
N SER A 334 4.74 22.44 2.28
CA SER A 334 4.46 23.04 0.98
C SER A 334 3.30 22.32 0.28
N ASN A 335 2.69 22.95 -0.73
CA ASN A 335 1.59 22.34 -1.47
C ASN A 335 1.95 20.97 -2.08
N ALA A 336 3.23 20.76 -2.46
CA ALA A 336 3.69 19.47 -2.97
C ALA A 336 3.63 18.37 -1.90
N VAL A 337 4.13 18.66 -0.68
CA VAL A 337 4.07 17.71 0.44
C VAL A 337 2.64 17.55 0.96
N TRP A 338 1.90 18.65 1.06
CA TRP A 338 0.51 18.64 1.51
C TRP A 338 -0.39 17.83 0.60
N GLY A 339 -0.23 17.96 -0.72
CA GLY A 339 -0.95 17.14 -1.68
C GLY A 339 -0.71 15.64 -1.48
N TYR A 340 0.52 15.23 -1.13
CA TYR A 340 0.79 13.84 -0.77
C TYR A 340 0.01 13.42 0.49
N VAL A 341 0.07 14.23 1.55
CA VAL A 341 -0.62 13.97 2.83
C VAL A 341 -2.13 13.84 2.62
N THR A 342 -2.74 14.80 1.93
CA THR A 342 -4.20 14.82 1.75
C THR A 342 -4.68 13.68 0.86
N ARG A 343 -3.98 13.39 -0.26
CA ARG A 343 -4.33 12.26 -1.13
C ARG A 343 -4.24 10.93 -0.39
N TYR A 344 -3.16 10.72 0.37
CA TYR A 344 -2.99 9.50 1.17
C TYR A 344 -4.07 9.37 2.25
N TYR A 345 -4.34 10.45 2.98
CA TYR A 345 -5.37 10.46 4.01
C TYR A 345 -6.75 10.15 3.42
N GLN A 346 -7.11 10.79 2.32
CA GLN A 346 -8.40 10.57 1.64
C GLN A 346 -8.54 9.14 1.11
N ALA A 347 -7.48 8.56 0.56
CA ALA A 347 -7.49 7.20 0.03
C ALA A 347 -7.62 6.13 1.14
N TYR A 348 -6.80 6.21 2.19
CA TYR A 348 -6.63 5.08 3.11
C TYR A 348 -7.17 5.29 4.53
N LEU A 349 -7.25 6.54 5.00
CA LEU A 349 -7.47 6.84 6.41
C LEU A 349 -8.84 7.49 6.69
N ALA A 350 -9.38 8.23 5.72
CA ALA A 350 -10.61 9.02 5.91
C ALA A 350 -11.87 8.17 6.17
N ASN A 351 -11.89 6.91 5.72
CA ASN A 351 -13.01 5.99 5.97
C ASN A 351 -12.86 5.15 7.24
N ALA A 352 -11.72 5.25 7.94
CA ALA A 352 -11.49 4.48 9.15
C ALA A 352 -12.42 4.90 10.29
N GLU A 353 -12.78 3.97 11.16
CA GLU A 353 -13.46 4.28 12.43
C GLU A 353 -12.47 4.88 13.44
N GLU A 354 -11.27 4.33 13.49
CA GLU A 354 -10.15 4.77 14.33
C GLU A 354 -8.84 4.56 13.55
N ILE A 355 -7.89 5.48 13.73
CA ILE A 355 -6.55 5.43 13.13
C ILE A 355 -5.51 5.22 14.25
N LEU A 356 -4.83 4.07 14.23
CA LEU A 356 -3.68 3.79 15.07
C LEU A 356 -2.38 4.07 14.31
N GLY A 357 -1.62 5.08 14.73
CA GLY A 357 -0.27 5.32 14.24
C GLY A 357 0.75 4.41 14.93
N VAL A 358 1.65 3.80 14.16
CA VAL A 358 2.73 2.93 14.67
C VAL A 358 4.06 3.37 14.04
N GLN A 359 4.84 4.12 14.81
CA GLN A 359 6.15 4.62 14.42
C GLN A 359 7.25 3.69 14.93
N ILE A 360 7.88 2.96 14.01
CA ILE A 360 8.90 1.95 14.33
C ILE A 360 10.26 2.41 13.82
N ARG A 361 11.24 2.38 14.71
CA ARG A 361 12.62 2.70 14.39
C ARG A 361 13.57 1.78 15.16
N THR A 362 14.55 1.22 14.43
CA THR A 362 15.55 0.29 14.97
C THR A 362 16.95 0.81 14.68
N PHE A 363 17.81 0.90 15.71
CA PHE A 363 19.18 1.40 15.59
C PHE A 363 20.25 0.30 15.56
N ALA A 364 19.84 -0.93 15.87
CA ALA A 364 20.66 -2.12 15.82
C ALA A 364 19.93 -3.20 15.01
N GLU A 365 20.68 -4.23 14.64
CA GLU A 365 20.07 -5.45 14.15
C GLU A 365 19.17 -6.03 15.24
N VAL A 366 17.91 -6.25 14.90
CA VAL A 366 16.90 -6.78 15.81
C VAL A 366 16.33 -8.05 15.21
N ASP A 367 16.00 -8.99 16.08
CA ASP A 367 15.14 -10.12 15.74
C ASP A 367 13.74 -9.56 15.42
N LEU A 368 13.43 -9.51 14.13
CA LEU A 368 12.18 -8.97 13.60
C LEU A 368 10.95 -9.72 14.14
N ASP A 369 11.05 -11.04 14.36
CA ASP A 369 9.95 -11.87 14.88
C ASP A 369 9.61 -11.43 16.29
N LYS A 370 10.62 -11.37 17.15
CA LYS A 370 10.43 -10.96 18.54
C LYS A 370 9.98 -9.51 18.66
N HIS A 371 10.56 -8.61 17.87
CA HIS A 371 10.22 -7.19 17.97
C HIS A 371 8.81 -6.89 17.44
N SER A 372 8.41 -7.50 16.32
CA SER A 372 7.04 -7.36 15.78
C SER A 372 6.01 -7.93 16.75
N SER A 373 6.29 -9.10 17.32
CA SER A 373 5.43 -9.73 18.33
C SER A 373 5.30 -8.85 19.58
N TYR A 374 6.39 -8.22 20.03
CA TYR A 374 6.38 -7.29 21.16
C TYR A 374 5.48 -6.07 20.88
N ILE A 375 5.59 -5.46 19.69
CA ILE A 375 4.77 -4.31 19.29
C ILE A 375 3.29 -4.71 19.25
N MET A 376 2.97 -5.85 18.65
CA MET A 376 1.61 -6.38 18.58
C MET A 376 1.03 -6.69 19.96
N ASN A 377 1.78 -7.38 20.81
CA ASN A 377 1.36 -7.69 22.17
C ASN A 377 1.14 -6.42 23.00
N CYS A 378 1.98 -5.39 22.82
CA CYS A 378 1.79 -4.09 23.44
C CYS A 378 0.45 -3.49 23.00
N ALA A 379 0.20 -3.40 21.69
CA ALA A 379 -1.03 -2.85 21.13
C ALA A 379 -2.28 -3.60 21.62
N ILE A 380 -2.23 -4.94 21.63
CA ILE A 380 -3.33 -5.79 22.13
C ILE A 380 -3.54 -5.60 23.64
N SER A 381 -2.47 -5.61 24.44
CA SER A 381 -2.57 -5.44 25.90
C SER A 381 -3.11 -4.08 26.34
N LYS A 382 -3.01 -3.08 25.46
CA LYS A 382 -3.52 -1.73 25.67
C LYS A 382 -4.86 -1.48 24.99
N ASN A 383 -5.48 -2.53 24.42
CA ASN A 383 -6.74 -2.46 23.67
C ASN A 383 -6.69 -1.48 22.48
N LEU A 384 -5.49 -1.21 21.93
CA LEU A 384 -5.33 -0.43 20.70
C LEU A 384 -5.65 -1.29 19.47
N LEU A 385 -5.36 -2.59 19.56
CA LEU A 385 -5.69 -3.59 18.56
C LEU A 385 -6.44 -4.77 19.20
N PRO A 386 -7.35 -5.44 18.45
CA PRO A 386 -8.07 -6.59 18.98
C PRO A 386 -7.18 -7.82 19.11
N SER A 387 -7.51 -8.66 20.09
CA SER A 387 -6.95 -10.01 20.20
C SER A 387 -7.41 -10.89 19.04
N LEU A 388 -6.60 -11.89 18.70
CA LEU A 388 -6.90 -12.85 17.63
C LEU A 388 -7.76 -14.00 18.15
N ASP A 389 -8.77 -14.40 17.37
CA ASP A 389 -9.49 -15.65 17.59
C ASP A 389 -8.78 -16.79 16.85
N THR A 390 -8.34 -17.81 17.58
CA THR A 390 -7.62 -18.98 17.06
C THR A 390 -8.52 -20.17 16.80
N LYS A 391 -9.83 -20.08 17.08
CA LYS A 391 -10.73 -21.24 17.07
C LYS A 391 -11.64 -21.34 15.85
N ASP A 392 -11.93 -20.24 15.15
CA ASP A 392 -12.69 -20.28 13.90
C ASP A 392 -12.18 -19.27 12.87
N ALA A 393 -11.65 -19.76 11.75
CA ALA A 393 -11.23 -18.90 10.63
C ALA A 393 -12.40 -18.23 9.88
N ALA A 394 -13.65 -18.66 10.17
CA ALA A 394 -14.84 -18.40 9.38
C ALA A 394 -15.98 -17.66 10.10
N VAL A 395 -15.77 -17.13 11.32
CA VAL A 395 -16.80 -16.28 11.96
C VAL A 395 -16.85 -14.94 11.21
N LEU A 396 -17.73 -14.89 10.21
CA LEU A 396 -18.27 -13.66 9.66
C LEU A 396 -19.13 -13.01 10.75
N SER A 397 -18.81 -11.76 11.10
CA SER A 397 -19.87 -10.91 11.64
C SER A 397 -20.87 -10.68 10.51
N ASP A 398 -22.15 -10.97 10.72
CA ASP A 398 -23.26 -10.77 9.77
C ASP A 398 -23.42 -9.31 9.29
N THR A 399 -22.61 -8.39 9.80
CA THR A 399 -22.55 -6.99 9.42
C THR A 399 -21.58 -6.76 8.26
N ILE A 400 -22.03 -7.06 7.04
CA ILE A 400 -21.44 -6.50 5.82
C ILE A 400 -21.60 -4.97 5.91
N ARG A 401 -20.54 -4.26 6.33
CA ARG A 401 -20.32 -2.77 6.41
C ARG A 401 -19.87 -2.28 7.80
N VAL A 402 -18.79 -2.82 8.33
CA VAL A 402 -18.06 -2.19 9.47
C VAL A 402 -16.93 -1.33 8.90
N LYS A 403 -16.80 -0.08 9.35
CA LYS A 403 -15.65 0.75 8.99
C LYS A 403 -14.39 0.14 9.59
N PRO A 404 -13.30 -0.03 8.84
CA PRO A 404 -12.11 -0.64 9.39
C PRO A 404 -11.44 0.27 10.41
N LYS A 405 -10.76 -0.32 11.39
CA LYS A 405 -9.69 0.37 12.13
C LYS A 405 -8.44 0.37 11.24
N ALA A 406 -7.89 1.56 10.99
CA ALA A 406 -6.69 1.72 10.17
C ALA A 406 -5.44 1.74 11.05
N VAL A 407 -4.41 0.99 10.65
CA VAL A 407 -3.11 0.95 11.30
C VAL A 407 -2.07 1.55 10.36
N LEU A 408 -1.62 2.75 10.65
CA LEU A 408 -0.60 3.46 9.88
C LEU A 408 0.79 3.12 10.41
N VAL A 409 1.51 2.26 9.70
CA VAL A 409 2.87 1.83 10.04
C VAL A 409 3.88 2.71 9.31
N THR A 410 4.75 3.40 10.04
CA THR A 410 5.88 4.15 9.47
C THR A 410 7.18 3.51 9.95
N SER A 411 7.92 2.93 9.02
CA SER A 411 9.15 2.18 9.27
C SER A 411 10.02 2.18 8.02
N LEU A 412 11.34 2.18 8.19
CA LEU A 412 12.23 1.91 7.05
C LEU A 412 12.06 0.47 6.55
N LYS A 413 11.85 -0.49 7.45
CA LYS A 413 11.67 -1.90 7.09
C LYS A 413 10.19 -2.19 6.84
N SER A 414 9.82 -2.53 5.60
CA SER A 414 8.45 -2.92 5.20
C SER A 414 7.98 -4.20 5.91
N GLU A 415 8.92 -5.06 6.30
CA GLU A 415 8.67 -6.31 7.01
C GLU A 415 7.76 -6.14 8.24
N TYR A 416 7.85 -5.01 8.96
CA TYR A 416 6.96 -4.73 10.09
C TYR A 416 5.49 -4.57 9.66
N PHE A 417 5.25 -3.80 8.61
CA PHE A 417 3.94 -3.65 8.00
C PHE A 417 3.41 -4.99 7.50
N GLU A 418 4.21 -5.72 6.73
CA GLU A 418 3.84 -7.02 6.16
C GLU A 418 3.42 -8.01 7.26
N ARG A 419 4.16 -8.07 8.36
CA ARG A 419 3.87 -9.00 9.47
C ARG A 419 2.60 -8.67 10.22
N ILE A 420 2.37 -7.39 10.53
CA ILE A 420 1.15 -6.95 11.21
C ILE A 420 -0.05 -7.23 10.31
N ARG A 421 0.06 -6.88 9.03
CA ARG A 421 -0.94 -7.12 7.99
C ARG A 421 -1.25 -8.61 7.81
N ASP A 422 -0.25 -9.44 7.55
CA ASP A 422 -0.41 -10.87 7.32
C ASP A 422 -1.00 -11.59 8.55
N THR A 423 -0.70 -11.11 9.75
CA THR A 423 -1.30 -11.64 11.00
C THR A 423 -2.81 -11.45 11.00
N TYR A 424 -3.31 -10.25 10.67
CA TYR A 424 -4.74 -9.98 10.58
C TYR A 424 -5.39 -10.56 9.33
N TYR A 425 -4.64 -10.86 8.27
CA TYR A 425 -5.20 -11.59 7.13
C TYR A 425 -5.44 -13.06 7.43
N ARG A 426 -4.60 -13.69 8.25
CA ARG A 426 -4.71 -15.12 8.56
C ARG A 426 -5.69 -15.43 9.69
N ASN A 427 -5.86 -14.51 10.61
CA ASN A 427 -6.62 -14.75 11.84
C ASN A 427 -7.82 -13.80 11.93
N ALA A 428 -8.94 -14.34 12.39
CA ALA A 428 -10.09 -13.50 12.77
C ALA A 428 -9.79 -12.71 14.04
N THR A 429 -10.47 -11.58 14.22
CA THR A 429 -10.40 -10.79 15.45
C THR A 429 -11.47 -11.28 16.42
N ALA A 430 -11.14 -11.36 17.72
CA ALA A 430 -12.09 -11.82 18.74
C ALA A 430 -13.28 -10.86 18.92
N THR A 431 -13.14 -9.61 18.46
CA THR A 431 -14.16 -8.57 18.49
C THR A 431 -14.98 -8.48 17.20
N GLY A 432 -14.55 -9.14 16.12
CA GLY A 432 -15.12 -8.97 14.77
C GLY A 432 -14.70 -7.67 14.07
N GLU A 433 -13.83 -6.85 14.69
CA GLU A 433 -13.28 -5.64 14.06
C GLU A 433 -12.46 -5.97 12.81
N VAL A 434 -12.64 -5.17 11.75
CA VAL A 434 -11.85 -5.25 10.53
C VAL A 434 -10.63 -4.35 10.65
N ILE A 435 -9.43 -4.90 10.43
CA ILE A 435 -8.16 -4.18 10.56
C ILE A 435 -7.55 -3.98 9.17
N GLY A 436 -7.43 -2.72 8.74
CA GLY A 436 -6.66 -2.32 7.58
C GLY A 436 -5.29 -1.81 8.01
N VAL A 437 -4.22 -2.30 7.41
CA VAL A 437 -2.83 -1.92 7.75
C VAL A 437 -2.24 -1.22 6.53
N TYR A 438 -1.57 -0.09 6.75
CA TYR A 438 -1.09 0.79 5.68
C TYR A 438 0.33 1.27 5.99
N GLN A 439 1.18 1.35 4.96
CA GLN A 439 2.51 1.94 5.07
C GLN A 439 2.73 2.94 3.90
N PRO A 440 2.97 4.23 4.18
CA PRO A 440 3.10 5.26 3.12
C PRO A 440 4.34 5.08 2.24
N SER A 441 5.51 4.87 2.84
CA SER A 441 6.77 4.70 2.11
C SER A 441 7.48 3.39 2.44
N HIS A 442 8.20 2.83 1.46
CA HIS A 442 8.93 1.56 1.57
C HIS A 442 10.43 1.79 1.31
N GLU A 443 11.00 2.82 1.96
CA GLU A 443 12.32 3.34 1.58
C GLU A 443 13.50 2.38 1.87
N GLU A 444 13.33 1.39 2.76
CA GLU A 444 14.34 0.42 3.27
C GLU A 444 15.58 1.02 3.94
N LYS A 445 16.03 2.17 3.46
CA LYS A 445 17.27 2.86 3.81
C LYS A 445 16.99 4.32 4.09
N GLN A 446 17.73 4.86 5.05
CA GLN A 446 17.68 6.27 5.38
C GLN A 446 18.52 7.09 4.40
N PHE A 447 17.96 8.18 3.86
CA PHE A 447 18.69 9.15 3.05
C PHE A 447 18.48 10.58 3.55
N THR A 448 19.41 11.10 4.35
CA THR A 448 19.28 12.44 4.97
C THR A 448 19.50 13.62 4.01
N GLU A 449 20.04 13.36 2.83
CA GLU A 449 20.47 14.36 1.84
C GLU A 449 19.75 14.18 0.49
N LYS A 450 18.58 13.53 0.48
CA LYS A 450 17.72 13.40 -0.70
C LYS A 450 16.40 14.15 -0.47
N LEU A 451 16.04 15.04 -1.39
CA LEU A 451 14.80 15.82 -1.31
C LEU A 451 13.57 14.91 -1.26
N ASP A 452 13.51 13.92 -2.17
CA ASP A 452 12.39 12.98 -2.26
C ASP A 452 12.14 12.22 -0.96
N HIS A 453 13.23 11.77 -0.32
CA HIS A 453 13.16 11.08 0.97
C HIS A 453 12.62 12.01 2.07
N ASN A 454 13.04 13.28 2.09
CA ASN A 454 12.55 14.24 3.07
C ASN A 454 11.08 14.63 2.82
N VAL A 455 10.62 14.67 1.56
CA VAL A 455 9.20 14.87 1.23
C VAL A 455 8.35 13.75 1.81
N LYS A 456 8.73 12.49 1.58
CA LYS A 456 8.03 11.31 2.12
C LYS A 456 8.07 11.28 3.64
N ALA A 457 9.24 11.51 4.25
CA ALA A 457 9.39 11.54 5.70
C ALA A 457 8.54 12.65 6.34
N LEU A 458 8.46 13.84 5.72
CA LEU A 458 7.60 14.91 6.19
C LEU A 458 6.12 14.53 6.08
N ALA A 459 5.70 13.92 4.97
CA ALA A 459 4.34 13.45 4.81
C ALA A 459 3.95 12.40 5.86
N GLU A 460 4.83 11.44 6.16
CA GLU A 460 4.62 10.45 7.22
C GLU A 460 4.45 11.08 8.61
N ILE A 461 5.27 12.08 8.95
CA ILE A 461 5.15 12.83 10.22
C ILE A 461 3.75 13.45 10.32
N TYR A 462 3.26 14.05 9.23
CA TYR A 462 1.92 14.64 9.20
C TYR A 462 0.81 13.59 9.27
N LEU A 463 0.92 12.47 8.55
CA LEU A 463 -0.06 11.39 8.61
C LEU A 463 -0.15 10.78 10.03
N LEU A 464 0.99 10.60 10.71
CA LEU A 464 1.02 10.14 12.11
C LEU A 464 0.32 11.14 13.04
N SER A 465 0.45 12.45 12.78
CA SER A 465 -0.23 13.48 13.59
C SER A 465 -1.76 13.46 13.44
N LEU A 466 -2.28 12.82 12.39
CA LEU A 466 -3.72 12.61 12.15
C LEU A 466 -4.25 11.34 12.85
N SER A 467 -3.39 10.56 13.52
CA SER A 467 -3.80 9.32 14.19
C SER A 467 -4.54 9.60 15.49
N ASP A 468 -5.49 8.73 15.84
CA ASP A 468 -6.24 8.82 17.09
C ASP A 468 -5.40 8.43 18.31
N SER A 469 -4.55 7.42 18.11
CA SER A 469 -3.61 6.86 19.07
C SER A 469 -2.26 6.63 18.40
N LEU A 470 -1.16 6.70 19.16
CA LEU A 470 0.19 6.57 18.62
C LEU A 470 1.04 5.62 19.46
N ILE A 471 1.65 4.62 18.80
CA ILE A 471 2.71 3.78 19.35
C ILE A 471 4.03 4.25 18.74
N THR A 472 5.00 4.62 19.59
CA THR A 472 6.35 4.98 19.16
C THR A 472 7.38 4.03 19.77
N SER A 473 8.32 3.55 18.96
CA SER A 473 9.49 2.83 19.48
C SER A 473 10.39 3.74 20.33
N GLN A 474 11.22 3.14 21.19
CA GLN A 474 12.00 3.86 22.23
C GLN A 474 12.94 4.97 21.71
N TYR A 475 13.32 4.93 20.43
CA TYR A 475 14.20 5.91 19.83
C TYR A 475 13.65 6.30 18.47
N SER A 476 13.37 7.58 18.23
CA SER A 476 12.76 8.04 16.97
C SER A 476 13.69 8.97 16.16
N THR A 477 14.60 9.70 16.82
CA THR A 477 15.48 10.68 16.16
C THR A 477 16.95 10.42 16.49
N PHE A 478 17.76 9.87 15.57
CA PHE A 478 19.19 10.21 15.32
C PHE A 478 19.67 9.55 14.00
N GLY A 479 20.54 10.25 13.26
CA GLY A 479 21.21 9.75 12.05
C GLY A 479 22.32 8.74 12.36
N SER A 480 22.80 8.04 11.32
CA SER A 480 23.82 6.98 11.26
C SER A 480 24.60 6.65 12.55
N PRO A 481 24.62 5.38 13.01
CA PRO A 481 25.28 4.94 14.24
C PRO A 481 26.81 4.90 14.06
N GLN A 482 27.46 6.05 13.98
CA GLN A 482 28.91 6.08 14.20
C GLN A 482 29.18 5.98 15.70
N ARG A 483 29.50 4.75 16.13
CA ARG A 483 30.18 4.37 17.38
C ARG A 483 29.60 4.98 18.67
N PHE A 484 28.46 4.45 19.12
CA PHE A 484 28.35 4.18 20.56
C PHE A 484 29.28 3.00 20.85
N SER A 485 30.41 3.26 21.50
CA SER A 485 31.28 2.21 22.01
C SER A 485 30.46 1.26 22.88
N ARG A 486 30.56 -0.05 22.62
CA ARG A 486 29.94 -1.12 23.43
C ARG A 486 30.21 -0.84 24.92
N GLY A 487 29.21 -0.34 25.64
CA GLY A 487 29.35 0.02 27.06
C GLY A 487 28.37 1.07 27.59
N GLN A 488 27.73 1.88 26.74
CA GLN A 488 26.76 2.91 27.16
C GLN A 488 25.38 2.70 26.56
N TYR A 489 24.71 1.61 26.93
CA TYR A 489 23.24 1.58 26.88
C TYR A 489 22.74 2.17 28.20
N PRO A 490 22.06 3.34 28.24
CA PRO A 490 21.36 3.73 29.44
C PRO A 490 20.24 2.72 29.66
N ARG A 491 20.33 1.93 30.74
CA ARG A 491 19.17 1.20 31.26
C ARG A 491 18.07 2.22 31.48
N THR A 492 16.83 1.91 31.08
CA THR A 492 15.65 2.67 31.46
C THR A 492 15.74 2.98 32.96
N PRO A 493 15.77 4.27 33.38
CA PRO A 493 15.70 4.58 34.80
C PRO A 493 14.37 4.05 35.33
N PRO A 494 14.30 3.45 36.52
CA PRO A 494 13.02 3.23 37.16
C PRO A 494 12.32 4.59 37.33
N LEU A 495 10.98 4.60 37.29
CA LEU A 495 10.15 5.74 37.68
C LEU A 495 10.53 6.17 39.10
N LEU A 496 11.53 7.04 39.22
CA LEU A 496 11.93 7.67 40.46
C LEU A 496 11.07 8.91 40.64
N LEU A 497 10.54 9.06 41.85
CA LEU A 497 9.86 10.26 42.34
C LEU A 497 10.60 11.53 41.90
N PRO A 498 9.89 12.65 41.63
CA PRO A 498 10.54 13.87 41.17
C PRO A 498 11.61 14.30 42.19
N PRO A 499 12.83 14.66 41.76
CA PRO A 499 13.82 15.21 42.68
C PRO A 499 13.32 16.56 43.21
N SER A 500 13.68 16.87 44.45
CA SER A 500 13.41 18.13 45.11
C SER A 500 13.89 19.34 44.28
N PRO A 501 13.29 20.55 44.44
CA PRO A 501 13.47 21.71 43.56
C PRO A 501 14.90 22.29 43.49
N THR A 502 15.84 21.74 44.26
CA THR A 502 17.19 22.27 44.46
C THR A 502 18.24 21.71 43.50
N ALA A 503 17.89 20.80 42.58
CA ALA A 503 18.87 20.15 41.69
C ALA A 503 19.29 20.97 40.43
N GLY A 504 18.72 22.17 40.22
CA GLY A 504 19.02 23.02 39.06
C GLY A 504 20.40 23.70 39.07
N SER A 505 21.11 23.70 40.21
CA SER A 505 22.34 24.49 40.40
C SER A 505 23.63 23.82 39.91
N HIS A 506 23.62 22.55 39.48
CA HIS A 506 24.86 21.81 39.21
C HIS A 506 25.41 21.91 37.78
N LEU A 507 24.67 22.44 36.80
CA LEU A 507 25.19 22.56 35.42
C LEU A 507 26.27 23.64 35.28
N CYS A 508 26.20 24.69 36.11
CA CYS A 508 27.08 25.85 36.04
C CYS A 508 28.13 25.87 37.16
N SER A 509 28.19 24.82 38.01
CA SER A 509 29.09 24.75 39.17
C SER A 509 30.03 23.52 39.11
N SER A 510 31.11 23.58 38.32
CA SER A 510 32.44 22.98 38.60
C SER A 510 33.31 22.84 37.33
N ILE A 511 34.24 23.78 37.11
CA ILE A 511 35.52 23.50 36.41
C ILE A 511 36.65 23.57 37.46
N ALA A 512 36.40 22.97 38.63
CA ALA A 512 37.37 22.80 39.70
C ALA A 512 37.20 21.38 40.27
N GLY A 513 38.32 20.69 40.46
CA GLY A 513 38.43 19.23 40.51
C GLY A 513 37.74 18.50 41.66
N GLY A 514 37.61 17.18 41.49
CA GLY A 514 37.29 16.22 42.55
C GLY A 514 36.42 15.06 42.07
N GLN A 515 36.98 13.85 41.99
CA GLN A 515 36.25 12.60 41.75
C GLN A 515 35.26 12.29 42.89
N PRO A 516 34.10 11.69 42.61
CA PRO A 516 33.34 10.96 43.61
C PRO A 516 33.44 9.43 43.42
N SER A 517 33.70 8.76 44.54
CA SER A 517 33.71 7.31 44.72
C SER A 517 32.29 6.74 44.78
N ILE A 518 32.10 5.55 44.20
CA ILE A 518 30.84 4.81 44.19
C ILE A 518 30.95 3.66 45.19
N THR A 519 30.05 3.60 46.17
CA THR A 519 29.81 2.44 47.03
C THR A 519 28.54 1.72 46.59
N GLN A 520 28.66 0.42 46.32
CA GLN A 520 27.53 -0.51 46.11
C GLN A 520 26.98 -1.00 47.46
N PRO A 521 25.74 -1.52 47.46
CA PRO A 521 25.52 -2.79 48.14
C PRO A 521 24.76 -3.83 47.30
N SER A 522 25.10 -5.10 47.58
CA SER A 522 24.57 -6.35 47.04
C SER A 522 23.44 -6.92 47.94
N PRO A 523 22.72 -7.99 47.52
CA PRO A 523 21.32 -8.25 47.87
C PRO A 523 21.10 -9.37 48.91
N HIS A 524 19.86 -9.51 49.40
CA HIS A 524 19.39 -10.72 50.09
C HIS A 524 17.98 -11.18 49.63
N LEU A 525 17.88 -12.51 49.51
CA LEU A 525 16.75 -13.39 49.18
C LEU A 525 15.70 -13.49 50.30
N LEU A 526 14.43 -13.85 49.98
CA LEU A 526 13.82 -15.19 50.20
C LEU A 526 12.27 -15.22 50.07
N HIS A 527 11.80 -16.17 49.24
CA HIS A 527 10.69 -17.15 49.42
C HIS A 527 9.17 -16.82 49.42
N LEU A 528 8.51 -17.42 48.39
CA LEU A 528 7.35 -18.34 48.36
C LEU A 528 6.06 -18.05 49.15
N PHE A 529 4.90 -18.18 48.47
CA PHE A 529 3.82 -19.11 48.87
C PHE A 529 2.99 -19.60 47.66
N HIS A 530 2.53 -20.85 47.78
CA HIS A 530 1.79 -21.68 46.82
C HIS A 530 0.26 -21.55 47.02
N GLY A 531 -0.53 -21.84 45.98
CA GLY A 531 -1.97 -22.13 46.09
C GLY A 531 -2.59 -22.60 44.77
N ARG A 532 -2.84 -23.92 44.64
CA ARG A 532 -3.67 -24.56 43.59
C ARG A 532 -5.14 -24.57 44.04
N HIS A 533 -6.10 -24.48 43.11
CA HIS A 533 -7.07 -25.57 42.82
C HIS A 533 -8.12 -25.24 41.73
N SER A 534 -8.22 -26.18 40.77
CA SER A 534 -9.39 -26.74 40.05
C SER A 534 -10.36 -25.91 39.18
N MET A 535 -10.49 -26.38 37.93
CA MET A 535 -11.60 -26.23 36.99
C MET A 535 -12.90 -26.91 37.47
N PRO A 536 -14.03 -26.68 36.75
CA PRO A 536 -14.58 -27.78 35.95
C PRO A 536 -15.05 -27.39 34.53
N ARG A 537 -15.27 -28.46 33.77
CA ARG A 537 -15.56 -28.63 32.34
C ARG A 537 -17.06 -28.48 32.04
N ALA A 538 -17.43 -27.97 30.87
CA ALA A 538 -18.69 -28.30 30.18
C ALA A 538 -18.55 -28.11 28.66
N SER A 539 -19.15 -29.01 27.89
CA SER A 539 -19.29 -29.01 26.42
C SER A 539 -20.59 -29.77 26.10
N PRO A 540 -20.97 -29.91 24.82
CA PRO A 540 -21.54 -28.93 23.90
C PRO A 540 -23.00 -29.33 23.57
N HIS A 541 -23.73 -28.60 22.71
CA HIS A 541 -24.76 -29.07 21.76
C HIS A 541 -25.70 -27.92 21.37
N ALA A 542 -25.74 -27.58 20.08
CA ALA A 542 -26.96 -27.20 19.38
C ALA A 542 -26.70 -27.32 17.88
N ALA A 543 -27.34 -28.30 17.26
CA ALA A 543 -27.46 -28.44 15.81
C ALA A 543 -28.43 -27.38 15.28
N LEU A 544 -28.09 -26.77 14.15
CA LEU A 544 -29.01 -25.96 13.37
C LEU A 544 -29.14 -26.58 11.98
N ASP A 545 -30.40 -26.65 11.59
CA ASP A 545 -31.00 -27.53 10.59
C ASP A 545 -30.85 -26.92 9.19
N ASP A 546 -30.51 -27.78 8.23
CA ASP A 546 -30.50 -27.52 6.80
C ASP A 546 -31.95 -27.46 6.28
N THR A 547 -32.50 -26.28 6.02
CA THR A 547 -33.62 -26.14 5.06
C THR A 547 -33.72 -24.70 4.58
N ASP A 548 -33.19 -24.42 3.37
CA ASP A 548 -33.88 -23.60 2.37
C ASP A 548 -33.07 -23.58 1.06
N THR A 549 -33.39 -24.52 0.17
CA THR A 549 -32.98 -24.47 -1.25
C THR A 549 -34.18 -24.06 -2.10
N LEU A 550 -34.08 -22.87 -2.72
CA LEU A 550 -35.00 -22.34 -3.74
C LEU A 550 -34.25 -22.23 -5.10
N PRO A 551 -34.95 -22.17 -6.25
CA PRO A 551 -34.75 -23.09 -7.37
C PRO A 551 -34.13 -22.41 -8.60
N LEU A 552 -32.95 -22.89 -9.05
CA LEU A 552 -32.31 -22.50 -10.33
C LEU A 552 -32.15 -23.70 -11.28
N LEU A 553 -33.16 -24.56 -11.29
CA LEU A 553 -32.97 -25.99 -11.50
C LEU A 553 -33.63 -26.47 -12.80
N SER A 554 -33.19 -25.97 -13.96
CA SER A 554 -33.67 -26.54 -15.23
C SER A 554 -32.80 -26.25 -16.47
N SER A 555 -31.48 -26.08 -16.35
CA SER A 555 -30.60 -26.08 -17.54
C SER A 555 -30.05 -27.50 -17.82
N PRO A 556 -29.80 -27.89 -19.09
CA PRO A 556 -29.14 -29.15 -19.42
C PRO A 556 -27.81 -29.36 -18.67
N SER A 557 -27.03 -28.29 -18.50
CA SER A 557 -25.80 -28.29 -17.70
C SER A 557 -26.05 -28.64 -16.24
N SER A 558 -27.05 -28.02 -15.58
CA SER A 558 -27.40 -28.32 -14.19
C SER A 558 -27.85 -29.77 -13.99
N SER A 559 -28.62 -30.31 -14.95
CA SER A 559 -29.05 -31.72 -14.93
C SER A 559 -27.88 -32.69 -15.11
N ARG A 560 -26.94 -32.36 -15.99
CA ARG A 560 -25.75 -33.18 -16.22
C ARG A 560 -24.83 -33.21 -15.01
N VAL A 561 -24.61 -32.06 -14.36
CA VAL A 561 -23.83 -31.96 -13.12
C VAL A 561 -24.48 -32.78 -11.99
N ARG A 562 -25.80 -32.72 -11.81
CA ARG A 562 -26.51 -33.57 -10.82
C ARG A 562 -26.38 -35.06 -11.10
N SER A 563 -26.43 -35.44 -12.38
CA SER A 563 -26.22 -36.82 -12.80
C SER A 563 -24.79 -37.28 -12.48
N TYR A 564 -23.82 -36.37 -12.64
CA TYR A 564 -22.44 -36.61 -12.25
C TYR A 564 -22.25 -36.74 -10.74
N GLU A 565 -22.89 -35.88 -9.93
CA GLU A 565 -22.89 -36.00 -8.46
C GLU A 565 -23.44 -37.35 -8.01
N ALA A 566 -24.51 -37.84 -8.66
CA ALA A 566 -25.08 -39.16 -8.40
C ALA A 566 -24.10 -40.29 -8.78
N LEU A 567 -23.42 -40.17 -9.91
CA LEU A 567 -22.34 -41.09 -10.32
C LEU A 567 -21.21 -41.09 -9.28
N HIS A 568 -20.76 -39.91 -8.85
CA HIS A 568 -19.68 -39.77 -7.87
C HIS A 568 -20.08 -40.31 -6.50
N ARG A 569 -21.34 -40.15 -6.07
CA ARG A 569 -21.84 -40.77 -4.83
C ARG A 569 -21.88 -42.30 -4.92
N LYS A 570 -22.20 -42.85 -6.09
CA LYS A 570 -22.27 -44.30 -6.34
C LYS A 570 -20.87 -44.94 -6.44
N CYS A 571 -19.95 -44.28 -7.14
CA CYS A 571 -18.67 -44.84 -7.56
C CYS A 571 -17.45 -44.20 -6.87
N GLY A 572 -17.62 -43.13 -6.11
CA GLY A 572 -16.53 -42.39 -5.48
C GLY A 572 -15.79 -43.17 -4.38
N PRO A 573 -14.75 -42.56 -3.80
CA PRO A 573 -13.95 -43.19 -2.74
C PRO A 573 -14.81 -43.73 -1.59
N ASN A 574 -14.32 -44.77 -0.93
CA ASN A 574 -14.97 -45.46 0.19
C ASN A 574 -16.26 -46.24 -0.13
N THR A 575 -16.76 -46.21 -1.37
CA THR A 575 -17.92 -47.02 -1.81
C THR A 575 -17.55 -48.49 -2.06
N LYS A 576 -18.54 -49.38 -2.09
CA LYS A 576 -18.34 -50.81 -2.42
C LYS A 576 -17.79 -50.97 -3.85
N LEU A 577 -18.35 -50.23 -4.80
CA LEU A 577 -17.95 -50.28 -6.21
C LEU A 577 -16.52 -49.76 -6.41
N TYR A 578 -16.13 -48.69 -5.72
CA TYR A 578 -14.74 -48.23 -5.74
C TYR A 578 -13.74 -49.29 -5.26
N ARG A 579 -14.02 -49.96 -4.12
CA ARG A 579 -13.15 -51.03 -3.61
C ARG A 579 -13.04 -52.19 -4.59
N GLU A 580 -14.12 -52.53 -5.29
CA GLU A 580 -14.11 -53.54 -6.34
C GLU A 580 -13.26 -53.12 -7.54
N SER A 581 -13.43 -51.87 -8.01
CA SER A 581 -12.61 -51.30 -9.09
C SER A 581 -11.12 -51.25 -8.74
N ILE A 582 -10.76 -50.99 -7.48
CA ILE A 582 -9.37 -51.03 -6.99
C ILE A 582 -8.82 -52.46 -6.94
N ARG A 583 -9.62 -53.46 -6.50
CA ARG A 583 -9.20 -54.87 -6.56
C ARG A 583 -8.91 -55.31 -7.99
N GLN A 584 -9.74 -54.86 -8.93
CA GLN A 584 -9.54 -55.14 -10.36
C GLN A 584 -8.27 -54.47 -10.89
N LEU A 585 -8.02 -53.21 -10.52
CA LEU A 585 -6.79 -52.49 -10.84
C LEU A 585 -5.54 -53.25 -10.37
N ASN A 586 -5.55 -53.78 -9.14
CA ASN A 586 -4.44 -54.57 -8.59
C ASN A 586 -4.22 -55.93 -9.28
N SER A 587 -5.29 -56.52 -9.80
CA SER A 587 -5.24 -57.87 -10.38
C SER A 587 -4.72 -57.90 -11.83
N ASN A 588 -4.51 -56.74 -12.48
CA ASN A 588 -4.24 -56.60 -13.92
C ASN A 588 -5.20 -57.40 -14.83
N ARG A 589 -6.37 -57.83 -14.33
CA ARG A 589 -7.38 -58.53 -15.11
C ARG A 589 -8.36 -57.50 -15.66
N SER A 590 -8.39 -57.34 -16.99
CA SER A 590 -9.60 -56.86 -17.65
C SER A 590 -10.66 -57.96 -17.54
N GLY A 591 -11.41 -57.98 -16.44
CA GLY A 591 -12.63 -58.79 -16.39
C GLY A 591 -13.54 -58.33 -17.53
N GLY A 592 -13.73 -59.16 -18.55
CA GLY A 592 -14.48 -58.89 -19.78
C GLY A 592 -16.00 -58.82 -19.57
N GLY A 593 -16.44 -57.93 -18.68
CA GLY A 593 -17.84 -57.58 -18.48
C GLY A 593 -18.01 -56.05 -18.32
N PRO A 594 -19.19 -55.50 -18.62
CA PRO A 594 -19.48 -54.08 -18.47
C PRO A 594 -19.24 -53.66 -17.02
N ARG A 595 -18.33 -52.69 -16.82
CA ARG A 595 -18.03 -52.15 -15.49
C ARG A 595 -18.98 -51.01 -15.17
N GLU A 596 -19.52 -51.01 -13.97
CA GLU A 596 -20.45 -49.96 -13.52
C GLU A 596 -19.76 -48.61 -13.25
N CYS A 597 -18.44 -48.58 -13.03
CA CYS A 597 -17.70 -47.38 -12.68
C CYS A 597 -16.38 -47.27 -13.47
N ASN A 598 -16.17 -46.12 -14.09
CA ASN A 598 -14.94 -45.74 -14.75
C ASN A 598 -14.37 -44.49 -14.07
N TYR A 599 -13.05 -44.32 -14.12
CA TYR A 599 -12.33 -43.32 -13.34
C TYR A 599 -11.31 -42.58 -14.19
N MET A 600 -11.10 -41.32 -13.83
CA MET A 600 -9.97 -40.53 -14.28
C MET A 600 -9.27 -39.92 -13.07
N VAL A 601 -7.96 -40.12 -12.97
CA VAL A 601 -7.12 -39.59 -11.91
C VAL A 601 -6.31 -38.42 -12.47
N TRP A 602 -6.54 -37.20 -11.98
CA TRP A 602 -5.78 -36.02 -12.36
C TRP A 602 -4.53 -35.87 -11.49
N LEU A 603 -3.42 -35.49 -12.14
CA LEU A 603 -2.10 -35.35 -11.53
C LEU A 603 -1.60 -33.89 -11.61
N PRO A 604 -1.07 -33.33 -10.51
CA PRO A 604 -0.68 -31.94 -10.43
C PRO A 604 0.56 -31.64 -11.26
N GLN A 605 0.56 -30.47 -11.91
CA GLN A 605 1.67 -30.00 -12.73
C GLN A 605 1.73 -28.46 -12.73
N HIS A 606 2.95 -27.89 -12.63
CA HIS A 606 3.22 -26.44 -12.62
C HIS A 606 2.45 -25.64 -11.52
N GLY A 607 2.36 -24.32 -11.65
CA GLY A 607 1.74 -23.41 -10.68
C GLY A 607 0.21 -23.51 -10.55
N LEU A 608 -0.35 -22.87 -9.52
CA LEU A 608 -1.77 -22.96 -9.13
C LEU A 608 -2.75 -22.66 -10.28
N GLY A 609 -2.52 -21.60 -11.06
CA GLY A 609 -3.37 -21.27 -12.21
C GLY A 609 -3.47 -22.41 -13.23
N ASN A 610 -2.34 -23.04 -13.57
CA ASN A 610 -2.30 -24.20 -14.47
C ASN A 610 -3.06 -25.39 -13.91
N LYS A 611 -2.98 -25.60 -12.58
CA LYS A 611 -3.71 -26.68 -11.91
C LYS A 611 -5.21 -26.47 -12.00
N MET A 612 -5.71 -25.25 -11.73
CA MET A 612 -7.14 -24.95 -11.78
C MET A 612 -7.73 -25.09 -13.19
N ILE A 613 -7.06 -24.56 -14.22
CA ILE A 613 -7.53 -24.70 -15.60
C ILE A 613 -7.48 -26.17 -16.09
N SER A 614 -6.48 -26.95 -15.68
CA SER A 614 -6.38 -28.35 -16.11
C SER A 614 -7.31 -29.28 -15.34
N ILE A 615 -7.60 -29.01 -14.05
CA ILE A 615 -8.67 -29.68 -13.29
C ILE A 615 -10.03 -29.42 -13.96
N THR A 616 -10.30 -28.18 -14.37
CA THR A 616 -11.56 -27.84 -15.06
C THR A 616 -11.70 -28.59 -16.37
N SER A 617 -10.62 -28.64 -17.16
CA SER A 617 -10.58 -29.40 -18.43
C SER A 617 -10.78 -30.91 -18.20
N ALA A 618 -10.15 -31.45 -17.15
CA ALA A 618 -10.31 -32.83 -16.74
C ALA A 618 -11.75 -33.14 -16.28
N PHE A 619 -12.37 -32.25 -15.52
CA PHE A 619 -13.74 -32.40 -15.09
C PHE A 619 -14.73 -32.41 -16.26
N LEU A 620 -14.58 -31.50 -17.22
CA LEU A 620 -15.40 -31.52 -18.42
C LEU A 620 -15.23 -32.83 -19.21
N TYR A 621 -13.99 -33.29 -19.36
CA TYR A 621 -13.73 -34.57 -20.03
C TYR A 621 -14.33 -35.77 -19.29
N ALA A 622 -14.30 -35.76 -17.96
CA ALA A 622 -14.95 -36.74 -17.10
C ALA A 622 -16.48 -36.73 -17.27
N LEU A 623 -17.08 -35.53 -17.35
CA LEU A 623 -18.51 -35.35 -17.64
C LEU A 623 -18.90 -35.92 -19.01
N LEU A 624 -18.09 -35.72 -20.05
CA LEU A 624 -18.38 -36.20 -21.42
C LEU A 624 -18.22 -37.73 -21.59
N ASN A 625 -17.59 -38.41 -20.63
CA ASN A 625 -17.27 -39.84 -20.73
C ASN A 625 -17.77 -40.66 -19.53
N ASP A 626 -18.65 -40.10 -18.70
CA ASP A 626 -19.21 -40.75 -17.49
C ASP A 626 -18.12 -41.40 -16.60
N LYS A 627 -17.01 -40.67 -16.37
CA LYS A 627 -15.91 -41.11 -15.50
C LYS A 627 -15.89 -40.32 -14.18
N VAL A 628 -15.65 -40.99 -13.06
CA VAL A 628 -15.40 -40.35 -11.76
C VAL A 628 -14.02 -39.69 -11.76
N LEU A 629 -13.96 -38.39 -11.47
CA LEU A 629 -12.71 -37.63 -11.39
C LEU A 629 -12.16 -37.72 -9.96
N LEU A 630 -10.91 -38.14 -9.84
CA LEU A 630 -10.16 -38.16 -8.59
C LEU A 630 -8.88 -37.31 -8.72
N LEU A 631 -8.59 -36.47 -7.74
CA LEU A 631 -7.44 -35.57 -7.76
C LEU A 631 -6.35 -36.07 -6.81
N PHE A 632 -5.13 -36.21 -7.31
CA PHE A 632 -3.97 -36.39 -6.45
C PHE A 632 -3.53 -35.02 -5.90
N PHE A 633 -3.83 -34.73 -4.63
CA PHE A 633 -3.41 -33.51 -3.94
C PHE A 633 -2.18 -33.79 -3.08
N PRO A 634 -1.04 -33.15 -3.37
CA PRO A 634 0.10 -33.12 -2.46
C PRO A 634 -0.20 -32.27 -1.23
N ASP A 635 0.59 -32.43 -0.16
CA ASP A 635 0.39 -31.73 1.12
C ASP A 635 0.27 -30.20 0.98
N TYR A 636 0.96 -29.59 0.01
CA TYR A 636 0.93 -28.14 -0.24
C TYR A 636 -0.34 -27.64 -0.96
N MET A 637 -1.26 -28.53 -1.31
CA MET A 637 -2.59 -28.23 -1.86
C MET A 637 -3.74 -28.64 -0.92
N ASN A 638 -3.42 -29.39 0.14
CA ASN A 638 -4.38 -29.72 1.18
C ASN A 638 -4.88 -28.39 1.78
N ASP A 639 -6.19 -28.31 2.05
CA ASP A 639 -6.85 -27.13 2.63
C ASP A 639 -6.94 -25.89 1.73
N LEU A 640 -6.73 -25.99 0.41
CA LEU A 640 -7.02 -24.88 -0.52
C LEU A 640 -8.50 -24.79 -0.90
N PHE A 641 -9.13 -25.94 -1.13
CA PHE A 641 -10.49 -26.03 -1.66
C PHE A 641 -11.40 -26.90 -0.80
N CYS A 642 -12.68 -26.56 -0.75
CA CYS A 642 -13.74 -27.40 -0.20
C CYS A 642 -14.07 -28.57 -1.14
N GLU A 643 -14.82 -29.55 -0.63
CA GLU A 643 -15.35 -30.64 -1.46
C GLU A 643 -16.46 -30.10 -2.39
N PRO A 644 -16.36 -30.28 -3.72
CA PRO A 644 -17.36 -29.79 -4.66
C PRO A 644 -18.57 -30.73 -4.80
N PHE A 645 -18.45 -31.99 -4.36
CA PHE A 645 -19.48 -33.02 -4.55
C PHE A 645 -20.13 -33.42 -3.22
N PRO A 646 -21.46 -33.31 -3.07
CA PRO A 646 -22.12 -33.61 -1.81
C PRO A 646 -21.94 -35.06 -1.34
N ASN A 647 -21.54 -35.23 -0.07
CA ASN A 647 -21.39 -36.53 0.62
C ASN A 647 -20.36 -37.49 -0.01
N THR A 648 -19.37 -36.97 -0.72
CA THR A 648 -18.28 -37.75 -1.31
C THR A 648 -17.01 -36.89 -1.37
N THR A 649 -15.89 -37.47 -1.81
CA THR A 649 -14.62 -36.74 -1.92
C THR A 649 -14.01 -36.95 -3.29
N TRP A 650 -13.64 -35.85 -3.95
CA TRP A 650 -12.87 -35.90 -5.19
C TRP A 650 -11.39 -36.20 -4.97
N LEU A 651 -10.92 -36.30 -3.71
CA LEU A 651 -9.52 -36.56 -3.41
C LEU A 651 -9.18 -38.05 -3.61
N LEU A 652 -8.03 -38.30 -4.23
CA LEU A 652 -7.51 -39.64 -4.40
C LEU A 652 -7.06 -40.20 -3.04
N PRO A 653 -7.58 -41.37 -2.59
CA PRO A 653 -7.19 -41.96 -1.32
C PRO A 653 -5.70 -42.30 -1.25
N SER A 654 -5.06 -42.10 -0.10
CA SER A 654 -3.63 -42.39 0.13
C SER A 654 -3.23 -43.85 -0.12
N GLY A 655 -4.19 -44.79 0.01
CA GLY A 655 -4.01 -46.21 -0.30
C GLY A 655 -4.16 -46.57 -1.79
N PHE A 656 -4.15 -45.59 -2.71
CA PHE A 656 -4.23 -45.86 -4.13
C PHE A 656 -3.03 -46.70 -4.61
N PRO A 657 -3.24 -47.80 -5.35
CA PRO A 657 -2.22 -48.82 -5.54
C PRO A 657 -1.08 -48.45 -6.50
N ILE A 658 -1.23 -47.38 -7.27
CA ILE A 658 -0.17 -46.91 -8.18
C ILE A 658 0.76 -46.00 -7.35
N THR A 659 1.77 -46.61 -6.74
CA THR A 659 2.70 -45.95 -5.80
C THR A 659 3.69 -44.99 -6.49
N HIS A 660 3.85 -45.08 -7.81
CA HIS A 660 4.72 -44.20 -8.62
C HIS A 660 4.04 -42.93 -9.13
N VAL A 661 2.81 -42.63 -8.67
CA VAL A 661 2.06 -41.40 -9.03
C VAL A 661 2.87 -40.12 -8.74
N THR A 662 3.88 -40.19 -7.87
CA THR A 662 4.78 -39.08 -7.52
C THR A 662 6.10 -39.03 -8.29
N SER A 663 6.52 -40.10 -9.00
CA SER A 663 7.94 -40.26 -9.40
C SER A 663 8.27 -40.62 -10.86
N ILE A 664 7.33 -40.81 -11.79
CA ILE A 664 7.66 -41.19 -13.20
C ILE A 664 6.59 -40.67 -14.15
N PHE A 665 6.89 -40.02 -15.30
CA PHE A 665 5.89 -39.95 -16.38
C PHE A 665 6.34 -39.81 -17.87
N ASP A 666 7.52 -39.30 -18.26
CA ASP A 666 7.85 -39.24 -19.71
C ASP A 666 8.03 -40.64 -20.33
N LYS A 667 8.52 -41.58 -19.52
CA LYS A 667 8.85 -42.96 -19.92
C LYS A 667 7.91 -44.02 -19.33
N ASP A 668 6.72 -43.63 -18.84
CA ASP A 668 5.75 -44.62 -18.35
C ASP A 668 5.40 -45.60 -19.49
N PRO A 669 5.52 -46.92 -19.28
CA PRO A 669 5.23 -47.92 -20.31
C PRO A 669 3.76 -47.90 -20.75
N ASN A 670 2.86 -47.40 -19.91
CA ASN A 670 1.44 -47.27 -20.17
C ASN A 670 1.06 -45.87 -20.71
N ARG A 671 2.04 -45.04 -21.12
CA ARG A 671 1.78 -43.76 -21.78
C ARG A 671 1.10 -44.01 -23.12
N TYR A 672 -0.08 -43.45 -23.31
CA TYR A 672 -0.90 -43.58 -24.52
C TYR A 672 -0.11 -43.28 -25.81
N GLY A 673 0.58 -42.14 -25.87
CA GLY A 673 1.36 -41.78 -27.06
C GLY A 673 2.52 -42.75 -27.35
N ASN A 674 3.18 -43.29 -26.33
CA ASN A 674 4.24 -44.30 -26.52
C ASN A 674 3.65 -45.60 -27.07
N LEU A 675 2.53 -46.07 -26.51
CA LEU A 675 1.87 -47.29 -26.96
C LEU A 675 1.37 -47.19 -28.41
N LEU A 676 0.90 -46.02 -28.82
CA LEU A 676 0.55 -45.76 -30.22
C LEU A 676 1.78 -45.71 -31.13
N ARG A 677 2.83 -44.98 -30.73
CA ARG A 677 4.10 -44.89 -31.48
C ARG A 677 4.70 -46.27 -31.72
N ASP A 678 4.69 -47.10 -30.67
CA ASP A 678 5.29 -48.42 -30.68
C ASP A 678 4.35 -49.48 -31.30
N LYS A 679 3.18 -49.04 -31.84
CA LYS A 679 2.14 -49.87 -32.47
C LYS A 679 1.62 -51.00 -31.57
N ILE A 680 1.72 -50.81 -30.27
CA ILE A 680 1.13 -51.69 -29.26
C ILE A 680 -0.39 -51.44 -29.22
N LEU A 681 -0.83 -50.19 -29.41
CA LEU A 681 -2.23 -49.83 -29.62
C LEU A 681 -2.45 -49.40 -31.07
N SER A 682 -3.62 -49.71 -31.63
CA SER A 682 -4.08 -49.22 -32.94
C SER A 682 -5.44 -48.54 -32.79
N ASN A 683 -5.64 -47.45 -33.54
CA ASN A 683 -6.90 -46.71 -33.57
C ASN A 683 -8.00 -47.43 -34.38
N ASP A 684 -7.64 -48.38 -35.25
CA ASP A 684 -8.57 -49.04 -36.19
C ASP A 684 -9.51 -50.08 -35.55
N MET A 685 -9.66 -50.10 -34.22
CA MET A 685 -10.38 -51.13 -33.43
C MET A 685 -9.94 -52.60 -33.67
N ASN A 686 -9.05 -52.87 -34.64
CA ASN A 686 -8.45 -54.17 -34.91
C ASN A 686 -7.23 -54.37 -34.01
N ILE A 687 -7.51 -54.91 -32.83
CA ILE A 687 -6.55 -55.38 -31.85
C ILE A 687 -5.82 -56.60 -32.46
N THR A 688 -4.65 -56.39 -33.05
CA THR A 688 -3.90 -57.48 -33.71
C THR A 688 -3.07 -58.31 -32.74
N ASN A 689 -2.88 -57.89 -31.49
CA ASN A 689 -2.09 -58.59 -30.49
C ASN A 689 -2.89 -58.90 -29.21
N ALA A 690 -2.93 -60.17 -28.83
CA ALA A 690 -3.61 -60.72 -27.65
C ALA A 690 -3.05 -60.25 -26.28
N SER A 691 -2.17 -59.25 -26.25
CA SER A 691 -1.46 -58.73 -25.06
C SER A 691 -2.01 -57.43 -24.48
N ILE A 692 -2.94 -56.76 -25.16
CA ILE A 692 -3.61 -55.52 -24.71
C ILE A 692 -4.74 -55.71 -23.67
N PRO A 693 -5.44 -56.87 -23.56
CA PRO A 693 -6.43 -57.13 -22.50
C PRO A 693 -5.87 -57.10 -21.05
N LEU A 694 -4.63 -56.68 -20.82
CA LEU A 694 -3.96 -56.72 -19.52
C LEU A 694 -3.67 -55.34 -18.91
N LEU A 695 -3.88 -54.24 -19.65
CA LEU A 695 -3.62 -52.90 -19.13
C LEU A 695 -4.80 -52.40 -18.30
N ALA A 696 -4.65 -52.43 -16.98
CA ALA A 696 -5.68 -52.01 -16.05
C ALA A 696 -5.88 -50.47 -16.01
N TYR A 697 -4.90 -49.71 -16.49
CA TYR A 697 -4.96 -48.25 -16.64
C TYR A 697 -4.15 -47.76 -17.84
N LEU A 698 -4.43 -46.53 -18.27
CA LEU A 698 -3.66 -45.83 -19.31
C LEU A 698 -3.23 -44.45 -18.80
N TYR A 699 -2.01 -44.04 -19.13
CA TYR A 699 -1.47 -42.72 -18.77
C TYR A 699 -1.54 -41.73 -19.95
N LEU A 700 -2.19 -40.59 -19.72
CA LEU A 700 -2.38 -39.49 -20.66
C LEU A 700 -1.44 -38.34 -20.29
N HIS A 701 -0.48 -38.08 -21.16
CA HIS A 701 0.49 -37.01 -21.02
C HIS A 701 0.08 -35.80 -21.87
N LEU A 702 -0.73 -34.90 -21.29
CA LEU A 702 -1.23 -33.68 -21.94
C LEU A 702 -0.55 -32.43 -21.36
N VAL A 703 0.73 -32.55 -21.00
CA VAL A 703 1.60 -31.42 -20.65
C VAL A 703 2.02 -30.72 -21.94
N HIS A 704 2.42 -29.44 -21.88
CA HIS A 704 2.84 -28.65 -23.03
C HIS A 704 3.95 -29.28 -23.90
N ASN A 705 4.79 -30.16 -23.33
CA ASN A 705 5.85 -30.90 -24.02
C ASN A 705 5.39 -32.29 -24.56
N ASN A 706 4.09 -32.49 -24.74
CA ASN A 706 3.54 -33.71 -25.34
C ASN A 706 4.05 -33.96 -26.77
N ASN A 707 4.00 -35.21 -27.22
CA ASN A 707 4.38 -35.59 -28.58
C ASN A 707 3.15 -35.76 -29.48
N ASP A 708 3.38 -35.91 -30.78
CA ASP A 708 2.29 -36.04 -31.78
C ASP A 708 1.37 -37.25 -31.56
N TYR A 709 1.87 -38.31 -30.94
CA TYR A 709 1.06 -39.47 -30.61
C TYR A 709 0.18 -39.25 -29.38
N ASP A 710 0.64 -38.50 -28.37
CA ASP A 710 -0.23 -38.12 -27.24
C ASP A 710 -1.38 -37.22 -27.71
N ARG A 711 -1.11 -36.36 -28.70
CA ARG A 711 -2.11 -35.48 -29.31
C ARG A 711 -3.21 -36.23 -30.06
N MET A 712 -3.06 -37.54 -30.33
CA MET A 712 -4.17 -38.37 -30.81
C MET A 712 -5.34 -38.46 -29.81
N PHE A 713 -5.13 -38.02 -28.56
CA PHE A 713 -6.20 -37.76 -27.60
C PHE A 713 -7.28 -36.83 -28.18
N TYR A 714 -6.93 -35.87 -29.02
CA TYR A 714 -7.89 -34.92 -29.59
C TYR A 714 -8.63 -35.45 -30.83
N CYS A 715 -8.53 -36.74 -31.12
CA CYS A 715 -9.17 -37.38 -32.27
C CYS A 715 -10.28 -38.34 -31.86
N GLU A 716 -11.34 -38.40 -32.67
CA GLU A 716 -12.51 -39.26 -32.42
C GLU A 716 -12.13 -40.74 -32.26
N ASP A 717 -11.29 -41.29 -33.14
CA ASP A 717 -10.84 -42.69 -33.03
C ASP A 717 -10.05 -42.96 -31.74
N GLY A 718 -9.23 -41.97 -31.32
CA GLY A 718 -8.52 -42.03 -30.06
C GLY A 718 -9.49 -42.04 -28.87
N GLN A 719 -10.53 -41.21 -28.92
CA GLN A 719 -11.57 -41.15 -27.89
C GLN A 719 -12.39 -42.44 -27.76
N LEU A 720 -12.75 -43.06 -28.88
CA LEU A 720 -13.42 -44.36 -28.90
C LEU A 720 -12.59 -45.45 -28.22
N LEU A 721 -11.27 -45.44 -28.40
CA LEU A 721 -10.34 -46.34 -27.71
C LEU A 721 -10.27 -46.02 -26.19
N LEU A 722 -10.10 -44.74 -25.83
CA LEU A 722 -9.98 -44.31 -24.44
C LEU A 722 -11.22 -44.62 -23.58
N ARG A 723 -12.41 -44.65 -24.20
CA ARG A 723 -13.67 -45.05 -23.53
C ARG A 723 -13.64 -46.48 -23.00
N GLN A 724 -12.87 -47.38 -23.64
CA GLN A 724 -12.77 -48.78 -23.25
C GLN A 724 -11.95 -48.98 -21.96
N PHE A 725 -11.11 -48.01 -21.60
CA PHE A 725 -10.25 -48.10 -20.42
C PHE A 725 -10.98 -47.60 -19.16
N PRO A 726 -11.04 -48.42 -18.10
CA PRO A 726 -11.75 -48.08 -16.88
C PRO A 726 -10.97 -47.09 -16.01
N TRP A 727 -9.64 -47.03 -16.12
CA TRP A 727 -8.79 -46.10 -15.38
C TRP A 727 -7.92 -45.30 -16.34
N LEU A 728 -8.05 -43.98 -16.29
CA LEU A 728 -7.17 -43.04 -17.00
C LEU A 728 -6.40 -42.20 -15.97
N LEU A 729 -5.09 -42.11 -16.10
CA LEU A 729 -4.27 -41.18 -15.32
C LEU A 729 -3.91 -40.00 -16.22
N LEU A 730 -4.33 -38.80 -15.87
CA LEU A 730 -4.16 -37.60 -16.67
C LEU A 730 -3.19 -36.62 -15.99
N ARG A 731 -2.12 -36.25 -16.68
CA ARG A 731 -1.24 -35.14 -16.28
C ARG A 731 -1.33 -34.03 -17.32
N SER A 732 -1.70 -32.82 -16.87
CA SER A 732 -1.80 -31.66 -17.76
C SER A 732 -1.58 -30.35 -17.02
N ASN A 733 -1.03 -29.37 -17.74
CA ASN A 733 -0.90 -27.98 -17.34
C ASN A 733 -1.62 -27.03 -18.31
N GLN A 734 -2.60 -27.54 -19.06
CA GLN A 734 -3.22 -26.86 -20.19
C GLN A 734 -4.73 -26.76 -19.99
N TYR A 735 -5.34 -25.69 -20.51
CA TYR A 735 -6.79 -25.57 -20.66
C TYR A 735 -7.23 -26.18 -21.99
N PHE A 736 -7.32 -27.51 -22.07
CA PHE A 736 -7.53 -28.20 -23.35
C PHE A 736 -8.99 -28.27 -23.81
N VAL A 737 -9.91 -27.60 -23.10
CA VAL A 737 -11.34 -27.51 -23.43
C VAL A 737 -11.62 -27.10 -24.88
N PRO A 738 -10.96 -26.06 -25.46
CA PRO A 738 -11.31 -25.62 -26.81
C PRO A 738 -11.13 -26.72 -27.87
N ALA A 739 -10.17 -27.62 -27.70
CA ALA A 739 -9.96 -28.75 -28.60
C ALA A 739 -11.05 -29.84 -28.46
N LEU A 740 -11.74 -29.95 -27.32
CA LEU A 740 -12.83 -30.90 -27.14
C LEU A 740 -14.05 -30.54 -28.03
N PHE A 741 -14.25 -29.25 -28.30
CA PHE A 741 -15.31 -28.77 -29.21
C PHE A 741 -15.07 -29.12 -30.69
N LEU A 742 -13.86 -29.58 -31.04
CA LEU A 742 -13.51 -30.02 -32.38
C LEU A 742 -13.65 -31.54 -32.55
N ILE A 743 -13.98 -32.27 -31.48
CA ILE A 743 -14.18 -33.72 -31.54
C ILE A 743 -15.65 -33.99 -31.87
N PRO A 744 -15.98 -34.57 -33.05
CA PRO A 744 -17.36 -34.68 -33.53
C PRO A 744 -18.32 -35.35 -32.52
N MET A 745 -17.88 -36.43 -31.86
CA MET A 745 -18.68 -37.13 -30.86
C MET A 745 -19.02 -36.31 -29.60
N PHE A 746 -18.33 -35.19 -29.33
CA PHE A 746 -18.61 -34.32 -28.17
C PHE A 746 -19.34 -33.04 -28.55
N GLU A 747 -19.30 -32.63 -29.82
CA GLU A 747 -19.81 -31.33 -30.29
C GLU A 747 -21.27 -31.10 -29.90
N GLN A 748 -22.14 -32.07 -30.14
CA GLN A 748 -23.57 -31.97 -29.84
C GLN A 748 -23.84 -31.79 -28.34
N GLU A 749 -23.21 -32.63 -27.51
CA GLU A 749 -23.37 -32.57 -26.05
C GLU A 749 -22.83 -31.24 -25.51
N LEU A 750 -21.66 -30.80 -25.97
CA LEU A 750 -21.07 -29.52 -25.58
C LEU A 750 -21.95 -28.33 -25.98
N GLY A 751 -22.58 -28.37 -27.16
CA GLY A 751 -23.54 -27.35 -27.59
C GLY A 751 -24.81 -27.29 -26.73
N LEU A 752 -25.23 -28.42 -26.15
CA LEU A 752 -26.36 -28.47 -25.21
C LEU A 752 -25.96 -28.01 -23.80
N LEU A 753 -24.78 -28.39 -23.34
CA LEU A 753 -24.27 -28.02 -22.02
C LEU A 753 -23.91 -26.54 -21.95
N PHE A 754 -23.35 -25.99 -23.02
CA PHE A 754 -22.86 -24.61 -23.10
C PHE A 754 -23.40 -23.91 -24.36
N PRO A 755 -24.68 -23.51 -24.37
CA PRO A 755 -25.24 -22.71 -25.47
C PRO A 755 -24.43 -21.43 -25.72
N GLU A 756 -23.95 -20.80 -24.65
CA GLU A 756 -22.92 -19.76 -24.71
C GLU A 756 -21.54 -20.39 -24.51
N ARG A 757 -20.86 -20.72 -25.62
CA ARG A 757 -19.58 -21.46 -25.61
C ARG A 757 -18.46 -20.74 -24.84
N THR A 758 -18.57 -19.44 -24.62
CA THR A 758 -17.60 -18.62 -23.87
C THR A 758 -17.78 -18.67 -22.35
N THR A 759 -18.60 -19.59 -21.83
CA THR A 759 -18.93 -19.70 -20.39
C THR A 759 -18.42 -20.97 -19.72
N VAL A 760 -17.66 -21.81 -20.42
CA VAL A 760 -17.29 -23.15 -19.94
C VAL A 760 -16.49 -23.08 -18.65
N PHE A 761 -15.38 -22.32 -18.63
CA PHE A 761 -14.58 -22.15 -17.42
C PHE A 761 -15.33 -21.36 -16.36
N HIS A 762 -16.12 -20.35 -16.74
CA HIS A 762 -16.90 -19.56 -15.79
C HIS A 762 -17.86 -20.42 -14.96
N LEU A 763 -18.63 -21.29 -15.63
CA LEU A 763 -19.62 -22.14 -14.96
C LEU A 763 -18.94 -23.28 -14.20
N LEU A 764 -18.01 -24.00 -14.84
CA LEU A 764 -17.36 -25.16 -14.21
C LEU A 764 -16.38 -24.75 -13.11
N GLY A 765 -15.62 -23.67 -13.32
CA GLY A 765 -14.68 -23.14 -12.33
C GLY A 765 -15.39 -22.70 -11.05
N ARG A 766 -16.53 -21.99 -11.17
CA ARG A 766 -17.35 -21.57 -10.02
C ARG A 766 -18.04 -22.72 -9.29
N TYR A 767 -18.26 -23.84 -9.98
CA TYR A 767 -18.82 -25.06 -9.38
C TYR A 767 -17.75 -25.90 -8.66
N LEU A 768 -16.54 -25.98 -9.22
CA LEU A 768 -15.47 -26.84 -8.68
C LEU A 768 -14.67 -26.17 -7.56
N PHE A 769 -14.36 -24.89 -7.71
CA PHE A 769 -13.42 -24.22 -6.82
C PHE A 769 -14.19 -23.40 -5.82
N HIS A 770 -14.34 -23.93 -4.61
CA HIS A 770 -14.75 -23.17 -3.44
C HIS A 770 -13.56 -23.08 -2.49
N PRO A 771 -13.07 -21.88 -2.13
CA PRO A 771 -11.91 -21.74 -1.27
C PRO A 771 -12.23 -22.28 0.12
N SER A 772 -11.25 -22.90 0.78
CA SER A 772 -11.41 -23.31 2.17
C SER A 772 -11.69 -22.11 3.08
N ASN A 773 -12.21 -22.37 4.28
CA ASN A 773 -12.46 -21.32 5.28
C ASN A 773 -11.22 -20.47 5.59
N ALA A 774 -10.02 -21.05 5.56
CA ALA A 774 -8.78 -20.31 5.78
C ALA A 774 -8.51 -19.31 4.64
N VAL A 775 -8.67 -19.75 3.39
CA VAL A 775 -8.49 -18.90 2.20
C VAL A 775 -9.62 -17.86 2.12
N TRP A 776 -10.86 -18.25 2.35
CA TRP A 776 -12.01 -17.35 2.32
C TRP A 776 -11.95 -16.29 3.42
N GLY A 777 -11.49 -16.65 4.62
CA GLY A 777 -11.20 -15.70 5.69
C GLY A 777 -10.16 -14.66 5.24
N TYR A 778 -9.11 -15.06 4.53
CA TYR A 778 -8.13 -14.12 3.97
C TYR A 778 -8.79 -13.16 2.96
N VAL A 779 -9.53 -13.71 1.98
CA VAL A 779 -10.22 -12.92 0.94
C VAL A 779 -11.17 -11.90 1.57
N THR A 780 -12.03 -12.35 2.48
CA THR A 780 -13.06 -11.49 3.10
C THR A 780 -12.44 -10.38 3.95
N ARG A 781 -11.42 -10.67 4.76
CA ARG A 781 -10.72 -9.65 5.56
C ARG A 781 -10.02 -8.62 4.69
N CYS A 782 -9.36 -9.05 3.60
CA CYS A 782 -8.76 -8.11 2.64
C CYS A 782 -9.82 -7.27 1.95
N TYR A 783 -10.89 -7.90 1.43
CA TYR A 783 -11.95 -7.19 0.74
C TYR A 783 -12.62 -6.14 1.64
N GLN A 784 -12.96 -6.51 2.88
CA GLN A 784 -13.57 -5.60 3.85
C GLN A 784 -12.66 -4.44 4.23
N ALA A 785 -11.36 -4.68 4.39
CA ALA A 785 -10.40 -3.66 4.80
C ALA A 785 -10.07 -2.65 3.69
N TYR A 786 -9.93 -3.09 2.44
CA TYR A 786 -9.35 -2.27 1.36
C TYR A 786 -10.26 -2.03 0.15
N LEU A 787 -11.23 -2.90 -0.11
CA LEU A 787 -12.00 -2.87 -1.37
C LEU A 787 -13.48 -2.51 -1.18
N ALA A 788 -14.06 -2.83 -0.02
CA ALA A 788 -15.50 -2.71 0.22
C ALA A 788 -16.05 -1.27 0.21
N ASN A 789 -15.19 -0.26 0.43
CA ASN A 789 -15.57 1.14 0.37
C ASN A 789 -15.43 1.77 -1.03
N ALA A 790 -14.83 1.05 -1.98
CA ALA A 790 -14.57 1.59 -3.30
C ALA A 790 -15.87 1.82 -4.08
N GLU A 791 -15.87 2.85 -4.94
CA GLU A 791 -16.93 3.03 -5.95
C GLU A 791 -16.79 2.04 -7.10
N GLU A 792 -15.55 1.78 -7.50
CA GLU A 792 -15.16 0.86 -8.57
C GLU A 792 -13.81 0.22 -8.22
N ILE A 793 -13.64 -1.05 -8.55
CA ILE A 793 -12.42 -1.84 -8.31
C ILE A 793 -11.80 -2.21 -9.67
N LEU A 794 -10.59 -1.70 -9.92
CA LEU A 794 -9.74 -2.11 -11.03
C LEU A 794 -8.73 -3.15 -10.55
N GLY A 795 -8.86 -4.39 -11.02
CA GLY A 795 -7.84 -5.42 -10.85
C GLY A 795 -6.71 -5.26 -11.87
N VAL A 796 -5.45 -5.33 -11.43
CA VAL A 796 -4.26 -5.27 -12.28
C VAL A 796 -3.34 -6.44 -11.95
N GLN A 797 -3.40 -7.47 -12.80
CA GLN A 797 -2.60 -8.68 -12.67
C GLN A 797 -1.31 -8.56 -13.49
N ILE A 798 -0.17 -8.50 -12.80
CA ILE A 798 1.15 -8.26 -13.37
C ILE A 798 2.02 -9.52 -13.25
N TRP A 799 2.27 -10.16 -14.39
CA TRP A 799 3.25 -11.23 -14.56
C TRP A 799 4.38 -10.81 -15.51
N THR A 800 5.61 -11.30 -15.27
CA THR A 800 6.81 -11.02 -16.09
C THR A 800 7.59 -12.31 -16.34
N PHE A 801 7.84 -12.66 -17.61
CA PHE A 801 8.60 -13.86 -17.98
C PHE A 801 10.12 -13.70 -17.96
N ALA A 802 10.65 -12.47 -17.84
CA ALA A 802 12.07 -12.17 -17.89
C ALA A 802 12.46 -11.01 -16.95
N GLU A 803 13.77 -10.79 -16.77
CA GLU A 803 14.28 -9.52 -16.25
C GLU A 803 13.98 -8.42 -17.28
N VAL A 804 13.00 -7.58 -16.96
CA VAL A 804 12.61 -6.44 -17.79
C VAL A 804 13.09 -5.16 -17.13
N ASP A 805 13.45 -4.17 -17.94
CA ASP A 805 13.57 -2.78 -17.49
C ASP A 805 12.24 -2.36 -16.86
N LEU A 806 12.23 -2.28 -15.52
CA LEU A 806 11.05 -1.98 -14.73
C LEU A 806 10.47 -0.61 -15.08
N ASP A 807 11.29 0.37 -15.51
CA ASP A 807 10.85 1.73 -15.84
C ASP A 807 9.98 1.73 -17.09
N LYS A 808 10.45 1.07 -18.14
CA LYS A 808 9.68 0.91 -19.37
C LYS A 808 8.44 0.05 -19.15
N HIS A 809 8.56 -1.03 -18.38
CA HIS A 809 7.47 -1.97 -18.19
C HIS A 809 6.34 -1.43 -17.31
N SER A 810 6.66 -0.71 -16.22
CA SER A 810 5.66 -0.08 -15.36
C SER A 810 4.91 1.02 -16.10
N SER A 811 5.64 1.86 -16.84
CA SER A 811 5.06 2.95 -17.63
C SER A 811 4.11 2.42 -18.70
N TYR A 812 4.50 1.37 -19.43
CA TYR A 812 3.66 0.74 -20.44
C TYR A 812 2.34 0.20 -19.85
N LYS A 813 2.38 -0.52 -18.72
CA LYS A 813 1.18 -1.07 -18.06
C LYS A 813 0.23 0.03 -17.59
N MET A 814 0.82 1.10 -17.06
CA MET A 814 0.09 2.27 -16.60
C MET A 814 -0.57 3.02 -17.77
N ASN A 815 0.14 3.15 -18.90
CA ASN A 815 -0.39 3.79 -20.10
C ASN A 815 -1.58 3.04 -20.70
N CYS A 816 -1.64 1.71 -20.60
CA CYS A 816 -2.85 0.95 -20.95
C CYS A 816 -4.05 1.47 -20.15
N ALA A 817 -3.95 1.46 -18.82
CA ALA A 817 -5.04 1.88 -17.94
C ALA A 817 -5.47 3.34 -18.20
N ILE A 818 -4.50 4.24 -18.42
CA ILE A 818 -4.77 5.65 -18.77
C ILE A 818 -5.47 5.77 -20.12
N SER A 819 -4.94 5.10 -21.16
CA SER A 819 -5.48 5.18 -22.53
C SER A 819 -6.91 4.67 -22.66
N LYS A 820 -7.34 3.80 -21.73
CA LYS A 820 -8.68 3.21 -21.70
C LYS A 820 -9.59 3.87 -20.66
N ASN A 821 -9.17 4.98 -20.06
CA ASN A 821 -9.89 5.70 -19.01
C ASN A 821 -10.21 4.84 -17.77
N LEU A 822 -9.41 3.81 -17.51
CA LEU A 822 -9.48 3.01 -16.28
C LEU A 822 -8.77 3.71 -15.12
N LEU A 823 -7.76 4.54 -15.43
CA LEU A 823 -7.08 5.42 -14.50
C LEU A 823 -6.92 6.82 -15.13
N PRO A 824 -6.97 7.91 -14.36
CA PRO A 824 -6.96 9.26 -14.91
C PRO A 824 -5.55 9.67 -15.35
N SER A 825 -5.51 10.60 -16.32
CA SER A 825 -4.29 11.31 -16.68
C SER A 825 -3.84 12.24 -15.55
N LEU A 826 -2.53 12.38 -15.39
CA LEU A 826 -1.93 13.28 -14.40
C LEU A 826 -1.99 14.74 -14.89
N ASP A 827 -2.39 15.66 -14.00
CA ASP A 827 -2.24 17.09 -14.25
C ASP A 827 -0.82 17.53 -13.86
N THR A 828 -0.05 17.97 -14.84
CA THR A 828 1.34 18.43 -14.64
C THR A 828 1.44 19.91 -14.31
N LYS A 829 0.32 20.65 -14.31
CA LYS A 829 0.32 22.12 -14.17
C LYS A 829 -0.12 22.63 -12.81
N ASP A 830 -0.92 21.88 -12.06
CA ASP A 830 -1.30 22.23 -10.69
C ASP A 830 -1.31 21.01 -9.77
N ALA A 831 -0.20 20.77 -9.04
CA ALA A 831 -0.11 19.71 -8.03
C ALA A 831 -1.09 19.87 -6.85
N ALA A 832 -1.84 20.98 -6.83
CA ALA A 832 -2.57 21.52 -5.69
C ALA A 832 -4.04 21.87 -5.99
N ALA A 833 -4.67 21.40 -7.07
CA ALA A 833 -6.12 21.51 -7.20
C ALA A 833 -6.78 20.37 -6.39
N LEU A 834 -7.48 20.71 -5.29
CA LEU A 834 -8.43 19.78 -4.65
C LEU A 834 -9.81 20.23 -5.12
N SER A 835 -10.64 19.30 -5.57
CA SER A 835 -12.08 19.54 -5.61
C SER A 835 -12.58 19.71 -4.16
N ASP A 836 -13.39 20.72 -3.88
CA ASP A 836 -14.01 21.04 -2.57
C ASP A 836 -14.91 19.93 -1.98
N THR A 837 -14.89 18.74 -2.56
CA THR A 837 -15.74 17.60 -2.19
C THR A 837 -14.97 16.61 -1.33
N ILE A 838 -14.94 16.84 -0.02
CA ILE A 838 -14.42 15.93 1.03
C ILE A 838 -15.20 14.58 1.11
N ARG A 839 -15.98 14.20 0.08
CA ARG A 839 -16.92 13.06 0.11
C ARG A 839 -17.07 12.30 -1.21
N VAL A 840 -15.99 12.08 -1.95
CA VAL A 840 -16.01 11.15 -3.10
C VAL A 840 -15.50 9.80 -2.61
N LYS A 841 -16.22 8.71 -2.91
CA LYS A 841 -15.73 7.36 -2.62
C LYS A 841 -14.50 7.09 -3.51
N PRO A 842 -13.41 6.54 -2.97
CA PRO A 842 -12.25 6.26 -3.80
C PRO A 842 -12.55 5.15 -4.80
N LYS A 843 -11.87 5.15 -5.94
CA LYS A 843 -11.72 3.96 -6.78
C LYS A 843 -10.56 3.13 -6.25
N ALA A 844 -10.71 1.81 -6.19
CA ALA A 844 -9.64 0.92 -5.73
C ALA A 844 -8.88 0.31 -6.90
N VAL A 845 -7.56 0.27 -6.81
CA VAL A 845 -6.68 -0.43 -7.76
C VAL A 845 -6.01 -1.58 -7.02
N LEU A 846 -6.46 -2.80 -7.30
CA LEU A 846 -5.90 -4.02 -6.74
C LEU A 846 -4.76 -4.52 -7.64
N VAL A 847 -3.53 -4.36 -7.19
CA VAL A 847 -2.33 -4.81 -7.92
C VAL A 847 -1.88 -6.17 -7.38
N THR A 848 -1.76 -7.18 -8.25
CA THR A 848 -1.16 -8.47 -7.90
C THR A 848 0.09 -8.71 -8.72
N SER A 849 1.21 -8.91 -8.02
CA SER A 849 2.50 -9.22 -8.62
C SER A 849 3.42 -9.89 -7.61
N LEU A 850 4.36 -10.70 -8.10
CA LEU A 850 5.45 -11.21 -7.27
C LEU A 850 6.34 -10.07 -6.75
N LYS A 851 6.44 -8.97 -7.50
CA LYS A 851 7.34 -7.84 -7.26
C LYS A 851 6.59 -6.64 -6.69
N SER A 852 7.01 -6.13 -5.54
CA SER A 852 6.39 -4.94 -4.93
C SER A 852 6.63 -3.65 -5.73
N GLU A 853 7.69 -3.60 -6.54
CA GLU A 853 8.10 -2.36 -7.21
C GLU A 853 7.05 -1.83 -8.19
N TYR A 854 6.22 -2.70 -8.78
CA TYR A 854 5.10 -2.26 -9.62
C TYR A 854 4.05 -1.48 -8.84
N PHE A 855 3.65 -2.02 -7.68
CA PHE A 855 2.72 -1.38 -6.77
C PHE A 855 3.28 -0.05 -6.27
N GLU A 856 4.53 -0.03 -5.80
CA GLU A 856 5.17 1.17 -5.26
C GLU A 856 5.24 2.29 -6.29
N ARG A 857 5.55 1.97 -7.55
CA ARG A 857 5.63 2.97 -8.63
C ARG A 857 4.28 3.54 -9.01
N ILE A 858 3.25 2.69 -9.17
CA ILE A 858 1.88 3.14 -9.49
C ILE A 858 1.38 4.04 -8.35
N ARG A 859 1.59 3.60 -7.10
CA ARG A 859 1.24 4.36 -5.89
C ARG A 859 1.94 5.71 -5.82
N ASP A 860 3.28 5.72 -5.93
CA ASP A 860 4.08 6.95 -5.83
C ASP A 860 3.72 7.95 -6.94
N MET A 861 3.40 7.47 -8.14
CA MET A 861 2.98 8.31 -9.27
C MET A 861 1.68 9.07 -8.96
N TYR A 862 0.66 8.38 -8.43
CA TYR A 862 -0.63 9.01 -8.10
C TYR A 862 -0.60 9.85 -6.83
N TYR A 863 0.33 9.62 -5.91
CA TYR A 863 0.42 10.42 -4.68
C TYR A 863 1.29 11.65 -4.80
N ARG A 864 2.23 11.69 -5.75
CA ARG A 864 3.02 12.89 -6.03
C ARG A 864 2.29 13.91 -6.89
N ASN A 865 1.41 13.45 -7.78
CA ASN A 865 0.80 14.30 -8.80
C ASN A 865 -0.69 14.51 -8.54
N ALA A 866 -1.23 15.66 -8.93
CA ALA A 866 -2.68 15.85 -8.97
C ALA A 866 -3.28 15.11 -10.17
N MET A 867 -4.54 14.71 -10.04
CA MET A 867 -5.28 14.04 -11.09
C MET A 867 -6.16 15.06 -11.81
N ALA A 868 -6.18 15.02 -13.15
CA ALA A 868 -6.95 15.97 -13.96
C ALA A 868 -8.47 15.90 -13.68
N THR A 869 -8.96 14.78 -13.19
CA THR A 869 -10.38 14.52 -12.89
C THR A 869 -10.77 14.85 -11.44
N GLY A 870 -9.79 15.04 -10.54
CA GLY A 870 -10.04 15.19 -9.09
C GLY A 870 -10.52 13.92 -8.38
N GLU A 871 -10.52 12.77 -9.05
CA GLU A 871 -10.84 11.46 -8.47
C GLU A 871 -9.81 11.08 -7.39
N VAL A 872 -10.19 10.20 -6.45
CA VAL A 872 -9.29 9.65 -5.42
C VAL A 872 -9.12 8.16 -5.67
N PHE A 873 -7.88 7.68 -5.65
CA PHE A 873 -7.55 6.27 -5.83
C PHE A 873 -6.90 5.69 -4.59
N ASP A 874 -7.43 4.56 -4.13
CA ASP A 874 -6.76 3.66 -3.19
C ASP A 874 -6.02 2.59 -4.01
N ILE A 875 -4.70 2.58 -3.94
CA ILE A 875 -3.88 1.58 -4.62
C ILE A 875 -3.41 0.58 -3.56
N TYR A 876 -3.63 -0.71 -3.81
CA TYR A 876 -3.40 -1.75 -2.82
C TYR A 876 -2.80 -3.01 -3.44
N GLN A 877 -1.85 -3.63 -2.72
CA GLN A 877 -1.25 -4.92 -3.06
C GLN A 877 -1.39 -5.88 -1.86
N PRO A 878 -2.08 -7.02 -2.01
CA PRO A 878 -2.27 -7.99 -0.93
C PRO A 878 -0.96 -8.63 -0.46
N SER A 879 -0.12 -9.06 -1.40
CA SER A 879 1.19 -9.66 -1.12
C SER A 879 2.21 -9.42 -2.25
N HIS A 880 3.49 -9.64 -1.94
CA HIS A 880 4.61 -9.66 -2.89
C HIS A 880 5.56 -10.78 -2.46
N GLU A 881 5.46 -11.94 -3.11
CA GLU A 881 6.19 -13.14 -2.67
C GLU A 881 7.63 -13.21 -3.22
N GLU A 882 8.05 -12.24 -4.04
CA GLU A 882 9.31 -12.10 -4.78
C GLU A 882 9.61 -13.22 -5.77
N LYS A 883 9.31 -14.46 -5.39
CA LYS A 883 9.54 -15.69 -6.14
C LYS A 883 8.33 -16.61 -6.00
N GLN A 884 8.11 -17.39 -7.04
CA GLN A 884 7.07 -18.40 -7.04
C GLN A 884 7.52 -19.64 -6.24
N PHE A 885 6.75 -20.03 -5.21
CA PHE A 885 7.00 -21.22 -4.39
C PHE A 885 5.81 -22.18 -4.44
N THR A 886 5.63 -22.86 -5.57
CA THR A 886 4.45 -23.71 -5.84
C THR A 886 4.24 -24.87 -4.87
N GLU A 887 5.28 -25.26 -4.14
CA GLU A 887 5.29 -26.38 -3.18
C GLU A 887 5.12 -25.93 -1.72
N LYS A 888 4.74 -24.67 -1.49
CA LYS A 888 4.43 -24.14 -0.15
C LYS A 888 2.94 -23.84 -0.01
N LEU A 889 2.31 -24.39 1.03
CA LEU A 889 0.90 -24.19 1.30
C LEU A 889 0.56 -22.71 1.52
N ASP A 890 1.30 -22.02 2.40
CA ASP A 890 1.08 -20.60 2.71
C ASP A 890 1.14 -19.69 1.46
N HIS A 891 2.06 -20.00 0.54
CA HIS A 891 2.19 -19.31 -0.74
C HIS A 891 0.95 -19.54 -1.62
N ASN A 892 0.48 -20.79 -1.71
CA ASN A 892 -0.71 -21.11 -2.50
C ASN A 892 -2.01 -20.54 -1.89
N VAL A 893 -2.10 -20.42 -0.56
CA VAL A 893 -3.22 -19.74 0.12
C VAL A 893 -3.31 -18.28 -0.30
N LYS A 894 -2.18 -17.55 -0.25
CA LYS A 894 -2.11 -16.14 -0.72
C LYS A 894 -2.43 -16.02 -2.20
N ALA A 895 -1.83 -16.87 -3.04
CA ALA A 895 -2.07 -16.87 -4.48
C ALA A 895 -3.55 -17.14 -4.82
N LEU A 896 -4.19 -18.09 -4.14
CA LEU A 896 -5.61 -18.36 -4.34
C LEU A 896 -6.48 -17.19 -3.87
N ALA A 897 -6.14 -16.59 -2.72
CA ALA A 897 -6.86 -15.42 -2.23
C ALA A 897 -6.76 -14.23 -3.20
N GLU A 898 -5.59 -13.98 -3.79
CA GLU A 898 -5.39 -12.94 -4.81
C GLU A 898 -6.18 -13.20 -6.10
N ILE A 899 -6.25 -14.45 -6.57
CA ILE A 899 -7.10 -14.84 -7.71
C ILE A 899 -8.56 -14.47 -7.42
N TYR A 900 -9.03 -14.77 -6.20
CA TYR A 900 -10.39 -14.46 -5.76
C TYR A 900 -10.62 -12.95 -5.58
N LEU A 901 -9.65 -12.20 -5.07
CA LEU A 901 -9.78 -10.74 -4.95
C LEU A 901 -9.85 -10.08 -6.34
N LEU A 902 -9.07 -10.54 -7.31
CA LEU A 902 -9.15 -10.06 -8.70
C LEU A 902 -10.48 -10.42 -9.37
N SER A 903 -11.05 -11.59 -9.06
CA SER A 903 -12.34 -11.99 -9.64
C SER A 903 -13.52 -11.18 -9.09
N LEU A 904 -13.32 -10.41 -8.02
CA LEU A 904 -14.28 -9.47 -7.44
C LEU A 904 -14.13 -8.04 -7.99
N SER A 905 -13.23 -7.80 -8.95
CA SER A 905 -13.04 -6.49 -9.58
C SER A 905 -14.12 -6.19 -10.62
N ASP A 906 -14.44 -4.91 -10.82
CA ASP A 906 -15.37 -4.45 -11.87
C ASP A 906 -14.71 -4.47 -13.26
N SER A 907 -13.43 -4.09 -13.30
CA SER A 907 -12.57 -4.15 -14.50
C SER A 907 -11.28 -4.88 -14.18
N LEU A 908 -10.72 -5.61 -15.15
CA LEU A 908 -9.51 -6.41 -14.94
C LEU A 908 -8.51 -6.22 -16.09
N ILE A 909 -7.27 -5.89 -15.74
CA ILE A 909 -6.11 -5.92 -16.64
C ILE A 909 -5.31 -7.19 -16.32
N THR A 910 -4.99 -7.99 -17.34
CA THR A 910 -4.17 -9.21 -17.17
C THR A 910 -2.93 -9.20 -18.07
N SER A 911 -1.88 -9.87 -17.59
CA SER A 911 -0.64 -10.04 -18.35
C SER A 911 -0.77 -11.23 -19.32
N GLN A 912 -0.13 -11.13 -20.48
CA GLN A 912 -0.14 -12.21 -21.49
C GLN A 912 0.32 -13.54 -20.90
N TYR A 913 -0.22 -14.66 -21.41
CA TYR A 913 0.13 -16.04 -21.03
C TYR A 913 -0.16 -16.42 -19.57
N SER A 914 -0.64 -15.49 -18.75
CA SER A 914 -0.81 -15.68 -17.32
C SER A 914 -2.07 -16.49 -17.02
N THR A 915 -1.88 -17.78 -16.71
CA THR A 915 -2.99 -18.63 -16.28
C THR A 915 -3.57 -18.21 -14.93
N PHE A 916 -2.82 -17.45 -14.12
CA PHE A 916 -3.33 -16.77 -12.93
C PHE A 916 -4.43 -15.76 -13.30
N GLY A 917 -4.19 -14.95 -14.33
CA GLY A 917 -5.17 -13.99 -14.85
C GLY A 917 -6.39 -14.68 -15.47
N TYR A 918 -6.19 -15.78 -16.21
CA TYR A 918 -7.30 -16.54 -16.79
C TYR A 918 -8.26 -17.10 -15.76
N VAL A 919 -7.73 -17.60 -14.63
CA VAL A 919 -8.59 -18.11 -13.56
C VAL A 919 -9.39 -16.96 -12.93
N ALA A 920 -8.75 -15.83 -12.63
CA ALA A 920 -9.42 -14.67 -12.04
C ALA A 920 -10.55 -14.13 -12.94
N GLN A 921 -10.25 -13.88 -14.22
CA GLN A 921 -11.22 -13.36 -15.18
C GLN A 921 -12.37 -14.35 -15.41
N GLY A 922 -12.07 -15.65 -15.42
CA GLY A 922 -13.03 -16.72 -15.64
C GLY A 922 -13.98 -16.88 -14.45
N LEU A 923 -13.46 -16.87 -13.22
CA LEU A 923 -14.28 -16.91 -12.00
C LEU A 923 -15.17 -15.67 -11.88
N GLY A 924 -14.64 -14.48 -12.20
CA GLY A 924 -15.37 -13.22 -12.13
C GLY A 924 -16.35 -13.01 -13.29
N GLY A 925 -16.20 -13.77 -14.37
CA GLY A 925 -16.95 -13.54 -15.60
C GLY A 925 -16.54 -12.25 -16.33
N ILE A 926 -15.29 -11.83 -16.18
CA ILE A 926 -14.77 -10.54 -16.62
C ILE A 926 -14.06 -10.71 -17.96
N ARG A 927 -14.35 -9.83 -18.92
CA ARG A 927 -13.59 -9.71 -20.16
C ARG A 927 -12.37 -8.80 -19.92
N PRO A 928 -11.15 -9.34 -19.85
CA PRO A 928 -9.98 -8.58 -19.41
C PRO A 928 -9.49 -7.61 -20.50
N TRP A 929 -8.75 -6.59 -20.06
CA TRP A 929 -7.78 -5.87 -20.89
C TRP A 929 -6.43 -6.59 -20.85
N LEU A 930 -6.00 -7.08 -22.00
CA LEU A 930 -4.77 -7.83 -22.17
C LEU A 930 -3.62 -6.87 -22.49
N LEU A 931 -2.56 -6.93 -21.70
CA LEU A 931 -1.32 -6.18 -21.93
C LEU A 931 -0.55 -6.79 -23.11
N VAL A 932 -0.84 -6.39 -24.35
CA VAL A 932 -0.23 -6.97 -25.57
C VAL A 932 1.14 -6.35 -25.86
N ARG A 933 2.18 -7.16 -26.16
CA ARG A 933 3.58 -6.72 -26.39
C ARG A 933 3.71 -5.32 -27.02
N PRO A 934 4.67 -4.51 -26.56
CA PRO A 934 4.75 -3.09 -26.87
C PRO A 934 5.17 -2.86 -28.34
N ASP A 935 4.20 -2.79 -29.22
CA ASP A 935 4.28 -1.99 -30.45
C ASP A 935 3.59 -0.65 -30.17
N ASP A 936 4.19 0.46 -30.63
CA ASP A 936 3.93 1.84 -30.16
C ASP A 936 2.47 2.37 -30.30
N GLU A 937 1.56 1.62 -30.93
CA GLU A 937 0.18 2.09 -31.20
C GLU A 937 -0.92 1.38 -30.37
N ASN A 938 -0.69 0.16 -29.85
CA ASN A 938 -1.73 -0.62 -29.15
C ASN A 938 -1.24 -1.19 -27.80
N LEU A 939 -1.26 -0.33 -26.77
CA LEU A 939 -0.79 -0.66 -25.42
C LEU A 939 -1.55 -1.81 -24.73
N CYS A 940 -2.82 -2.02 -25.07
CA CYS A 940 -3.60 -3.16 -24.61
C CYS A 940 -4.88 -3.34 -25.45
N LEU A 941 -5.37 -4.58 -25.46
CA LEU A 941 -6.56 -5.00 -26.19
C LEU A 941 -7.61 -5.53 -25.22
N GLN A 942 -8.87 -5.16 -25.39
CA GLN A 942 -9.96 -5.81 -24.65
C GLN A 942 -10.24 -7.18 -25.27
N SER A 943 -10.15 -8.25 -24.47
CA SER A 943 -10.57 -9.56 -24.94
C SER A 943 -12.08 -9.59 -25.12
N SER A 944 -12.55 -10.27 -26.17
CA SER A 944 -13.98 -10.39 -26.43
C SER A 944 -14.65 -11.50 -25.61
N THR A 945 -13.88 -12.26 -24.83
CA THR A 945 -14.32 -13.48 -24.14
C THR A 945 -13.53 -13.67 -22.84
N MET A 946 -14.20 -14.21 -21.82
CA MET A 946 -13.61 -14.50 -20.51
C MET A 946 -12.89 -15.85 -20.44
N GLU A 947 -12.92 -16.66 -21.50
CA GLU A 947 -12.32 -18.00 -21.49
C GLU A 947 -10.79 -17.98 -21.29
N PRO A 948 -10.20 -19.04 -20.72
CA PRO A 948 -8.75 -19.23 -20.75
C PRO A 948 -8.24 -19.56 -22.17
N CYS A 949 -6.99 -19.24 -22.45
CA CYS A 949 -6.31 -19.69 -23.67
C CYS A 949 -5.78 -21.13 -23.51
N PHE A 950 -5.97 -21.96 -24.53
CA PHE A 950 -5.23 -23.22 -24.67
C PHE A 950 -3.86 -22.94 -25.30
N HIS A 951 -2.82 -22.88 -24.44
CA HIS A 951 -1.38 -22.86 -24.72
C HIS A 951 -0.93 -23.55 -26.00
N PHE A 952 -1.01 -24.88 -25.94
CA PHE A 952 -0.32 -25.75 -26.87
C PHE A 952 -1.32 -26.75 -27.47
N PRO A 953 -2.23 -26.28 -28.35
CA PRO A 953 -3.19 -27.14 -29.01
C PRO A 953 -2.50 -28.08 -30.00
N PRO A 954 -3.15 -29.20 -30.40
CA PRO A 954 -2.65 -29.99 -31.52
C PRO A 954 -2.73 -29.16 -32.81
N SER A 955 -1.79 -29.35 -33.73
CA SER A 955 -1.73 -28.61 -34.99
C SER A 955 -1.97 -29.49 -36.22
N PHE A 956 -2.79 -30.54 -36.11
CA PHE A 956 -3.05 -31.48 -37.21
C PHE A 956 -4.50 -31.92 -37.34
N GLU A 957 -4.87 -32.31 -38.56
CA GLU A 957 -6.14 -32.97 -38.87
C GLU A 957 -6.05 -34.48 -38.60
N CYS A 958 -6.97 -35.02 -37.81
CA CYS A 958 -6.94 -36.42 -37.34
C CYS A 958 -6.90 -37.47 -38.46
N LYS A 959 -7.64 -37.26 -39.57
CA LYS A 959 -7.75 -38.24 -40.67
C LYS A 959 -6.56 -38.19 -41.62
N SER A 960 -6.15 -36.98 -42.03
CA SER A 960 -5.08 -36.80 -43.03
C SER A 960 -3.69 -36.71 -42.40
N ARG A 961 -3.60 -36.49 -41.09
CA ARG A 961 -2.38 -36.17 -40.32
C ARG A 961 -1.57 -35.02 -40.91
N ARG A 962 -2.25 -34.12 -41.61
CA ARG A 962 -1.65 -32.90 -42.16
C ARG A 962 -1.77 -31.77 -41.16
N GLU A 963 -0.83 -30.84 -41.23
CA GLU A 963 -0.86 -29.62 -40.43
C GLU A 963 -2.15 -28.84 -40.73
N LEU A 964 -2.85 -28.44 -39.67
CA LEU A 964 -4.11 -27.72 -39.74
C LEU A 964 -4.09 -26.58 -38.73
N ASP A 965 -4.40 -25.38 -39.20
CA ASP A 965 -4.66 -24.25 -38.31
C ASP A 965 -6.03 -24.40 -37.66
N LEU A 966 -6.03 -24.82 -36.38
CA LEU A 966 -7.25 -25.01 -35.60
C LEU A 966 -7.99 -23.69 -35.32
N GLY A 967 -7.29 -22.55 -35.31
CA GLY A 967 -7.90 -21.24 -35.07
C GLY A 967 -8.81 -20.75 -36.21
N SER A 968 -8.82 -21.48 -37.34
CA SER A 968 -9.57 -21.12 -38.54
C SER A 968 -10.63 -22.15 -38.94
N VAL A 969 -10.85 -23.21 -38.14
CA VAL A 969 -11.73 -24.34 -38.51
C VAL A 969 -13.21 -24.03 -38.29
N VAL A 970 -13.55 -23.37 -37.18
CA VAL A 970 -14.94 -23.04 -36.81
C VAL A 970 -15.04 -21.60 -36.27
N PRO A 971 -16.14 -20.86 -36.50
CA PRO A 971 -16.21 -19.43 -36.15
C PRO A 971 -16.05 -19.11 -34.66
N TYR A 972 -16.47 -20.02 -33.78
CA TYR A 972 -16.44 -19.89 -32.32
C TYR A 972 -15.10 -20.29 -31.69
N LEU A 973 -14.11 -20.64 -32.50
CA LEU A 973 -12.76 -20.98 -32.06
C LEU A 973 -11.78 -20.10 -32.86
N ARG A 974 -10.92 -19.36 -32.16
CA ARG A 974 -9.90 -18.50 -32.80
C ARG A 974 -8.59 -18.58 -32.03
N HIS A 975 -7.53 -18.06 -32.63
CA HIS A 975 -6.28 -17.85 -31.92
C HIS A 975 -6.45 -16.90 -30.74
N CYS A 976 -5.69 -17.15 -29.67
CA CYS A 976 -5.71 -16.30 -28.49
C CYS A 976 -5.10 -14.93 -28.80
N GLU A 977 -5.65 -13.88 -28.18
CA GLU A 977 -5.14 -12.52 -28.37
C GLU A 977 -3.75 -12.32 -27.73
N ASP A 978 -3.35 -13.20 -26.80
CA ASP A 978 -2.12 -13.09 -26.03
C ASP A 978 -1.08 -14.20 -26.29
N GLU A 979 -1.43 -15.28 -27.00
CA GLU A 979 -0.53 -16.32 -27.51
C GLU A 979 -1.00 -16.74 -28.91
N ALA A 980 -0.23 -16.33 -29.93
CA ALA A 980 -0.59 -16.53 -31.34
C ALA A 980 -0.72 -18.01 -31.73
N GLY A 981 0.04 -18.91 -31.09
CA GLY A 981 -0.06 -20.35 -31.32
C GLY A 981 -1.20 -21.05 -30.58
N GLY A 982 -1.84 -20.35 -29.63
CA GLY A 982 -2.89 -20.90 -28.78
C GLY A 982 -4.27 -20.76 -29.42
N ILE A 983 -5.26 -21.45 -28.85
CA ILE A 983 -6.67 -21.34 -29.27
C ILE A 983 -7.61 -21.10 -28.07
N LYS A 984 -8.70 -20.39 -28.31
CA LYS A 984 -9.69 -20.02 -27.29
C LYS A 984 -11.09 -19.94 -27.89
N LEU A 985 -12.11 -20.10 -27.05
CA LEU A 985 -13.52 -20.02 -27.45
C LEU A 985 -14.00 -18.56 -27.49
N PHE A 986 -14.73 -18.23 -28.56
CA PHE A 986 -15.30 -16.91 -28.87
C PHE A 986 -16.80 -17.01 -29.13
N TYR A 987 -17.47 -15.84 -29.12
CA TYR A 987 -18.90 -15.69 -29.40
C TYR A 987 -19.29 -16.07 -30.83
#